data_AF-A0AAD8C058-F1
#
_entry.id   AF-A0AAD8C058-F1
#
_cell.length_a   1.000
_cell.length_b   1.000
_cell.length_c   1.000
_cell.angle_alpha   90.00
_cell.angle_beta   90.00
_cell.angle_gamma   90.00
#
_symmetry.space_group_name_H-M   'P 1'
#
loop_
_entity.id
_entity.type
_entity.pdbx_description
1 polymer ?
#
loop_
_entity_poly.entity_id
_entity_poly.type
_entity_poly.pdbx_seq_one_letter_code
_entity_poly.pdbx_strand_id
1 'polypeptide(L)'
;MLTYYSQWIVSMLAYYSQWIVSMLAYYSQWIVSMLAYYLQWIAELNLSDVVKQILQTSRGTEFYLLPDAGLTSAESVEGQDEDNLQSEDKTNDAIINMIIPKSLILQTKLKIRQNFLEHLDEWFDEASDRANSIVIAKCQEINSELDLRLHLHQPRPQRAEFDIHNVRAAELVMHSERVIRHCAGMEKKMAELSATFKAMNMEHNKLANQFHVDIQALEVKFVNATKSSRLVNLQNQLVVEKEKFMTTIRTSLRQFRQHLDETLQMLRESNARFIKAFKLFSDGGNFCPEEIEDYRKKLEKMSQQIDSTEGSIMSELEGMESKRLESATKICLEFEERFKSHMNDLVFMERVSRWLTNTQVKIKSEVAYSNTQSQNLLGMLKTLEQRINACQNKNMDLEQITSTQLNDSLEEIFGAFVKRWDYLQREKTGTGPNGTIANAKVVFTNDNTAQAGKISKLIEDPTFATIKSILKTQRTKLKFGLDAAIDGEEYKREKSAVSQSSSKGSEQSMTKINQKANIDVKKTAIGTVRSSKQFKIDKKPLSLGIDTSSKEQFIPHIQGILKDTSDGLLSTAEVFYAQKGSNPVTRPQVLQETLEQFTEVITQKIGSYGSQADDYHNQCLQEFRHQLLNLEDLCAQVPGLVIGDYVQNQILESKKAHDALVSEFQSILEQLATRQTANKKELRPTLGHPNLKDDLAALCAMEYERHLNFVEHVTRFTETQQENAVKNGQVFVEGLVELSTRLLKQCDHILLLDEVDKGRVEPKLLPTSELIRRKKAGKSLEEEETNYKSSCSIASWIGLPMNQFCLEGLPSRLELSPSITTNKTTSAHSAVIKSRDLAYQTYKTSFDKMVQEIESTKNSLLLTETLWSQSWNSSVEKVKGLYQTES
;
A
#
# COMPACT_ATOMS: atom_id res chain seq x y z
N MET A 1 -14.44 60.52 68.73
CA MET A 1 -15.28 61.58 69.34
C MET A 1 -15.80 61.16 70.71
N LEU A 2 -16.59 60.08 70.85
CA LEU A 2 -17.09 59.64 72.17
C LEU A 2 -15.98 59.25 73.19
N THR A 3 -14.91 58.61 72.74
CA THR A 3 -13.75 58.27 73.60
C THR A 3 -13.03 59.51 74.11
N TYR A 4 -12.84 60.52 73.26
CA TYR A 4 -12.23 61.81 73.63
C TYR A 4 -13.08 62.59 74.63
N TYR A 5 -14.40 62.60 74.44
CA TYR A 5 -15.34 63.18 75.40
C TYR A 5 -15.37 62.43 76.73
N SER A 6 -15.28 61.09 76.72
CA SER A 6 -15.23 60.31 77.96
C SER A 6 -13.94 60.55 78.76
N GLN A 7 -12.78 60.65 78.08
CA GLN A 7 -11.49 60.92 78.69
C GLN A 7 -11.42 62.36 79.24
N TRP A 8 -12.05 63.30 78.53
CA TRP A 8 -12.16 64.69 78.94
C TRP A 8 -13.09 64.86 80.15
N ILE A 9 -14.22 64.14 80.18
CA ILE A 9 -15.16 64.12 81.32
C ILE A 9 -14.51 63.47 82.56
N VAL A 10 -13.79 62.36 82.40
CA VAL A 10 -13.07 61.70 83.51
C VAL A 10 -11.93 62.59 84.03
N SER A 11 -11.19 63.24 83.15
CA SER A 11 -10.14 64.21 83.54
C SER A 11 -10.72 65.45 84.22
N MET A 12 -11.87 65.96 83.76
CA MET A 12 -12.61 67.07 84.40
C MET A 12 -13.13 66.67 85.77
N LEU A 13 -13.74 65.48 85.91
CA LEU A 13 -14.21 64.97 87.20
C LEU A 13 -13.05 64.77 88.20
N ALA A 14 -11.92 64.25 87.74
CA ALA A 14 -10.72 64.14 88.56
C ALA A 14 -10.21 65.52 88.98
N TYR A 15 -10.10 66.49 88.06
CA TYR A 15 -9.67 67.86 88.34
C TYR A 15 -10.60 68.58 89.32
N TYR A 16 -11.92 68.49 89.12
CA TYR A 16 -12.90 69.08 90.03
C TYR A 16 -12.91 68.38 91.40
N SER A 17 -12.73 67.06 91.47
CA SER A 17 -12.62 66.35 92.74
C SER A 17 -11.37 66.77 93.53
N GLN A 18 -10.23 66.93 92.86
CA GLN A 18 -8.99 67.42 93.46
C GLN A 18 -9.14 68.86 93.93
N TRP A 19 -9.83 69.70 93.15
CA TRP A 19 -10.10 71.10 93.48
C TRP A 19 -11.06 71.23 94.68
N ILE A 20 -12.10 70.39 94.75
CA ILE A 20 -13.05 70.32 95.87
C ILE A 20 -12.33 69.85 97.14
N VAL A 21 -11.49 68.81 97.06
CA VAL A 21 -10.69 68.33 98.20
C VAL A 21 -9.68 69.38 98.65
N SER A 22 -9.05 70.10 97.72
CA SER A 22 -8.11 71.19 98.06
C SER A 22 -8.82 72.42 98.65
N MET A 23 -10.02 72.75 98.16
CA MET A 23 -10.87 73.79 98.75
C MET A 23 -11.33 73.41 100.15
N LEU A 24 -11.79 72.17 100.37
CA LEU A 24 -12.17 71.66 101.69
C LEU A 24 -10.97 71.64 102.64
N ALA A 25 -9.79 71.23 102.17
CA ALA A 25 -8.56 71.31 102.94
C ALA A 25 -8.20 72.76 103.29
N TYR A 26 -8.24 73.68 102.32
CA TYR A 26 -7.97 75.11 102.54
C TYR A 26 -8.95 75.76 103.52
N TYR A 27 -10.26 75.49 103.38
CA TYR A 27 -11.27 75.96 104.33
C TYR A 27 -11.11 75.33 105.71
N SER A 28 -10.77 74.04 105.80
CA SER A 28 -10.51 73.39 107.09
C SER A 28 -9.28 73.99 107.77
N GLN A 29 -8.22 74.28 107.01
CA GLN A 29 -7.00 74.92 107.52
C GLN A 29 -7.29 76.36 107.92
N TRP A 30 -8.08 77.09 107.14
CA TRP A 30 -8.50 78.46 107.44
C TRP A 30 -9.37 78.50 108.70
N ILE A 31 -10.32 77.57 108.87
CA ILE A 31 -11.14 77.42 110.08
C ILE A 31 -10.26 77.06 111.30
N VAL A 32 -9.30 76.15 111.15
CA VAL A 32 -8.38 75.77 112.23
C VAL A 32 -7.45 76.93 112.60
N SER A 33 -6.93 77.68 111.63
CA SER A 33 -6.13 78.90 111.88
C SER A 33 -6.97 80.03 112.46
N MET A 34 -8.24 80.17 112.07
CA MET A 34 -9.14 81.17 112.63
C MET A 34 -9.54 80.81 114.06
N LEU A 35 -9.81 79.53 114.35
CA LEU A 35 -10.01 79.00 115.69
C LEU A 35 -8.75 79.14 116.55
N ALA A 36 -7.56 78.91 115.99
CA ALA A 36 -6.30 79.13 116.69
C ALA A 36 -6.04 80.62 116.96
N TYR A 37 -6.39 81.51 116.02
CA TYR A 37 -6.31 82.97 116.21
C TYR A 37 -7.33 83.46 117.24
N TYR A 38 -8.55 82.92 117.24
CA TYR A 38 -9.55 83.19 118.28
C TYR A 38 -9.12 82.63 119.64
N LEU A 39 -8.50 81.44 119.70
CA LEU A 39 -7.94 80.87 120.92
C LEU A 39 -6.73 81.66 121.42
N GLN A 40 -5.89 82.18 120.52
CA GLN A 40 -4.79 83.09 120.86
C GLN A 40 -5.32 84.43 121.39
N TRP A 41 -6.36 84.99 120.77
CA TRP A 41 -7.04 86.21 121.22
C TRP A 41 -7.75 86.02 122.57
N ILE A 42 -8.36 84.85 122.80
CA ILE A 42 -8.95 84.47 124.09
C ILE A 42 -7.86 84.22 125.15
N ALA A 43 -6.69 83.70 124.78
CA ALA A 43 -5.56 83.49 125.70
C ALA A 43 -4.79 84.79 126.02
N GLU A 44 -4.77 85.77 125.11
CA GLU A 44 -4.22 87.12 125.33
C GLU A 44 -5.16 88.03 126.14
N LEU A 45 -6.46 87.70 126.18
CA LEU A 45 -7.40 88.21 127.17
C LEU A 45 -7.00 87.64 128.54
N ASN A 46 -6.11 88.35 129.22
CA ASN A 46 -5.72 88.07 130.60
C ASN A 46 -6.96 88.32 131.50
N LEU A 47 -7.82 87.31 131.60
CA LEU A 47 -9.10 87.32 132.32
C LEU A 47 -8.93 87.53 133.84
N SER A 48 -7.69 87.55 134.34
CA SER A 48 -7.35 87.84 135.72
C SER A 48 -7.57 89.31 136.12
N ASP A 49 -7.62 90.26 135.18
CA ASP A 49 -7.71 91.70 135.51
C ASP A 49 -9.09 92.34 135.33
N VAL A 50 -10.08 91.61 134.78
CA VAL A 50 -11.39 92.18 134.40
C VAL A 50 -12.60 91.46 135.04
N VAL A 51 -12.45 90.25 135.58
CA VAL A 51 -13.57 89.52 136.19
C VAL A 51 -13.91 90.10 137.57
N LYS A 52 -15.14 90.61 137.73
CA LYS A 52 -15.62 91.14 139.02
C LYS A 52 -16.15 90.04 139.95
N GLN A 53 -16.67 88.94 139.41
CA GLN A 53 -17.21 87.82 140.18
C GLN A 53 -17.30 86.54 139.33
N ILE A 54 -17.01 85.38 139.93
CA ILE A 54 -17.23 84.06 139.34
C ILE A 54 -18.47 83.46 140.02
N LEU A 55 -19.45 83.03 139.22
CA LEU A 55 -20.65 82.34 139.71
C LEU A 55 -20.59 80.89 139.23
N GLN A 56 -20.69 79.94 140.15
CA GLN A 56 -20.73 78.51 139.84
C GLN A 56 -22.15 77.97 139.99
N THR A 57 -22.62 77.22 138.99
CA THR A 57 -23.86 76.44 139.11
C THR A 57 -23.63 75.22 140.01
N SER A 58 -24.72 74.61 140.48
CA SER A 58 -24.68 73.39 141.29
C SER A 58 -24.04 72.17 140.58
N ARG A 59 -23.92 72.21 139.25
CA ARG A 59 -23.23 71.19 138.43
C ARG A 59 -21.75 71.49 138.18
N GLY A 60 -21.23 72.59 138.72
CA GLY A 60 -19.82 72.97 138.63
C GLY A 60 -19.44 73.79 137.39
N THR A 61 -20.42 74.27 136.61
CA THR A 61 -20.17 75.13 135.45
C THR A 61 -19.92 76.57 135.90
N GLU A 62 -18.80 77.13 135.45
CA GLU A 62 -18.35 78.47 135.83
C GLU A 62 -18.85 79.52 134.85
N PHE A 63 -19.59 80.50 135.36
CA PHE A 63 -20.04 81.68 134.62
C PHE A 63 -19.32 82.92 135.12
N TYR A 64 -18.67 83.64 134.21
CA TYR A 64 -17.87 84.81 134.52
C TYR A 64 -18.69 86.10 134.35
N LEU A 65 -18.66 86.98 135.36
CA LEU A 65 -19.34 88.29 135.33
C LEU A 65 -18.34 89.40 134.95
N LEU A 66 -18.50 89.94 133.74
CA LEU A 66 -17.66 91.01 133.19
C LEU A 66 -18.28 92.41 133.50
N PRO A 67 -17.48 93.50 133.63
CA PRO A 67 -17.99 94.87 133.75
C PRO A 67 -18.48 95.37 132.38
N ASP A 68 -19.65 96.01 132.36
CA ASP A 68 -20.36 96.40 131.14
C ASP A 68 -19.50 97.09 130.08
N ALA A 69 -19.45 96.50 128.89
CA ALA A 69 -19.09 97.20 127.66
C ALA A 69 -20.31 98.05 127.22
N GLY A 70 -20.47 99.23 127.83
CA GLY A 70 -21.28 100.32 127.29
C GLY A 70 -22.80 100.10 127.25
N LEU A 71 -23.43 99.94 128.42
CA LEU A 71 -24.80 100.38 128.68
C LEU A 71 -24.89 100.85 130.14
N THR A 72 -25.21 102.14 130.25
CA THR A 72 -25.03 103.07 131.37
C THR A 72 -26.11 102.98 132.45
N SER A 73 -25.73 102.99 133.73
CA SER A 73 -26.48 103.68 134.79
C SER A 73 -25.59 104.84 135.24
N ALA A 74 -25.90 106.08 134.84
CA ALA A 74 -26.84 106.94 135.56
C ALA A 74 -26.51 106.94 137.07
N GLU A 75 -25.52 107.77 137.37
CA GLU A 75 -25.43 108.75 138.46
C GLU A 75 -26.17 108.47 139.78
N SER A 76 -25.38 108.42 140.86
CA SER A 76 -25.79 108.93 142.15
C SER A 76 -25.44 110.42 142.25
N VAL A 77 -26.43 111.30 142.01
CA VAL A 77 -26.64 112.45 142.89
C VAL A 77 -27.15 111.87 144.20
N GLU A 78 -26.42 112.15 145.28
CA GLU A 78 -26.74 111.68 146.62
C GLU A 78 -27.88 112.49 147.22
N GLY A 79 -28.97 111.81 147.57
CA GLY A 79 -29.96 112.24 148.57
C GLY A 79 -31.06 113.21 148.10
N GLN A 80 -32.31 112.86 148.44
CA GLN A 80 -33.53 113.71 148.47
C GLN A 80 -34.09 114.06 147.08
N ASP A 81 -35.36 113.86 146.68
CA ASP A 81 -36.66 113.71 147.33
C ASP A 81 -37.70 113.08 146.34
N GLU A 82 -38.89 112.75 146.85
CA GLU A 82 -40.17 112.56 146.13
C GLU A 82 -40.40 113.68 145.06
N ASP A 83 -41.11 113.57 143.92
CA ASP A 83 -42.50 113.14 143.68
C ASP A 83 -42.87 113.39 142.21
N ASN A 84 -43.68 112.52 141.55
CA ASN A 84 -44.84 112.93 140.73
C ASN A 84 -45.70 111.71 140.35
N LEU A 85 -46.34 111.11 141.37
CA LEU A 85 -47.70 110.64 141.21
C LEU A 85 -48.57 111.87 141.47
N GLN A 86 -49.06 112.49 140.39
CA GLN A 86 -50.20 113.38 140.48
C GLN A 86 -51.40 112.60 141.03
N SER A 87 -52.04 113.24 142.00
CA SER A 87 -53.49 113.33 142.21
C SER A 87 -54.26 112.10 142.72
N GLU A 88 -54.68 112.27 143.98
CA GLU A 88 -56.06 112.07 144.47
C GLU A 88 -56.49 110.60 144.66
N ASP A 89 -57.00 110.13 145.80
CA ASP A 89 -57.69 110.80 146.88
C ASP A 89 -57.76 109.87 148.13
N LYS A 90 -57.81 110.49 149.31
CA LYS A 90 -58.25 110.01 150.64
C LYS A 90 -58.61 108.52 150.82
N THR A 91 -57.96 107.82 151.75
CA THR A 91 -58.53 107.49 153.08
C THR A 91 -57.57 106.62 153.92
N ASN A 92 -57.28 107.12 155.12
CA ASN A 92 -57.03 106.46 156.40
C ASN A 92 -56.06 105.27 156.53
N ASP A 93 -55.18 105.44 157.53
CA ASP A 93 -54.82 104.43 158.52
C ASP A 93 -54.26 103.10 158.01
N ALA A 94 -52.97 103.10 157.67
CA ALA A 94 -51.98 102.17 158.22
C ALA A 94 -50.70 102.25 157.38
N ILE A 95 -49.81 103.15 157.79
CA ILE A 95 -48.40 103.09 157.44
C ILE A 95 -47.87 101.71 157.88
N ILE A 96 -47.39 100.90 156.93
CA ILE A 96 -46.17 100.13 157.12
C ILE A 96 -45.32 100.33 155.87
N ASN A 97 -44.41 101.31 155.95
CA ASN A 97 -43.24 101.39 155.08
C ASN A 97 -42.52 100.04 155.13
N MET A 98 -42.76 99.19 154.13
CA MET A 98 -42.04 97.94 153.96
C MET A 98 -40.65 98.30 153.41
N ILE A 99 -39.75 98.67 154.32
CA ILE A 99 -38.33 98.87 154.04
C ILE A 99 -37.80 97.50 153.62
N ILE A 100 -37.82 97.20 152.32
CA ILE A 100 -37.21 95.99 151.78
C ILE A 100 -35.71 96.16 151.98
N PRO A 101 -35.05 95.33 152.81
CA PRO A 101 -33.63 95.47 153.02
C PRO A 101 -32.92 95.33 151.67
N LYS A 102 -31.96 96.22 151.37
CA LYS A 102 -31.13 96.09 150.16
C LYS A 102 -30.50 94.68 150.05
N SER A 103 -30.27 94.01 151.18
CA SER A 103 -29.82 92.61 151.24
C SER A 103 -30.82 91.61 150.66
N LEU A 104 -32.13 91.80 150.84
CA LEU A 104 -33.17 90.89 150.32
C LEU A 104 -33.32 91.04 148.81
N ILE A 105 -33.25 92.27 148.26
CA ILE A 105 -33.28 92.51 146.81
C ILE A 105 -32.05 91.89 146.14
N LEU A 106 -30.86 92.05 146.74
CA LEU A 106 -29.63 91.43 146.27
C LEU A 106 -29.71 89.90 146.30
N GLN A 107 -30.22 89.31 147.39
CA GLN A 107 -30.42 87.86 147.47
C GLN A 107 -31.40 87.34 146.41
N THR A 108 -32.54 88.01 146.20
CA THR A 108 -33.51 87.60 145.19
C THR A 108 -32.91 87.70 143.79
N LYS A 109 -32.18 88.77 143.46
CA LYS A 109 -31.46 88.88 142.18
C LYS A 109 -30.42 87.78 141.99
N LEU A 110 -29.64 87.46 143.04
CA LEU A 110 -28.67 86.37 142.99
C LEU A 110 -29.36 85.02 142.78
N LYS A 111 -30.49 84.79 143.44
CA LYS A 111 -31.23 83.52 143.33
C LYS A 111 -31.92 83.34 141.99
N ILE A 112 -32.49 84.41 141.41
CA ILE A 112 -33.02 84.39 140.03
C ILE A 112 -31.90 84.13 139.03
N ARG A 113 -30.75 84.80 139.19
CA ARG A 113 -29.58 84.62 138.33
C ARG A 113 -29.06 83.18 138.42
N GLN A 114 -28.94 82.62 139.62
CA GLN A 114 -28.51 81.24 139.82
C GLN A 114 -29.47 80.25 139.15
N ASN A 115 -30.77 80.38 139.36
CA ASN A 115 -31.78 79.51 138.74
C ASN A 115 -31.77 79.61 137.20
N PHE A 116 -31.52 80.80 136.65
CA PHE A 116 -31.42 80.98 135.19
C PHE A 116 -30.16 80.31 134.62
N LEU A 117 -29.02 80.42 135.31
CA LEU A 117 -27.79 79.74 134.91
C LEU A 117 -27.93 78.21 135.02
N GLU A 118 -28.62 77.72 136.05
CA GLU A 118 -28.94 76.30 136.21
C GLU A 118 -29.86 75.78 135.09
N HIS A 119 -30.88 76.56 134.71
CA HIS A 119 -31.73 76.22 133.56
C HIS A 119 -30.96 76.24 132.23
N LEU A 120 -30.05 77.19 132.04
CA LEU A 120 -29.21 77.24 130.84
C LEU A 120 -28.33 76.01 130.72
N ASP A 121 -27.72 75.55 131.81
CA ASP A 121 -26.92 74.32 131.84
C ASP A 121 -27.75 73.09 131.44
N GLU A 122 -28.96 72.95 131.97
CA GLU A 122 -29.88 71.85 131.58
C GLU A 122 -30.33 71.98 130.12
N TRP A 123 -30.65 73.19 129.67
CA TRP A 123 -31.09 73.44 128.30
C TRP A 123 -30.00 73.17 127.26
N PHE A 124 -28.72 73.41 127.59
CA PHE A 124 -27.60 73.07 126.71
C PHE A 124 -27.51 71.57 126.45
N ASP A 125 -27.61 70.75 127.50
CA ASP A 125 -27.62 69.28 127.38
C ASP A 125 -28.81 68.84 126.51
N GLU A 126 -30.02 69.35 126.79
CA GLU A 126 -31.20 69.01 125.98
C GLU A 126 -31.09 69.46 124.51
N ALA A 127 -30.53 70.66 124.26
CA ALA A 127 -30.33 71.16 122.91
C ALA A 127 -29.31 70.31 122.14
N SER A 128 -28.24 69.87 122.82
CA SER A 128 -27.23 68.95 122.28
C SER A 128 -27.83 67.58 121.96
N ASP A 129 -28.64 67.00 122.87
CA ASP A 129 -29.30 65.72 122.66
C ASP A 129 -30.32 65.76 121.52
N ARG A 130 -31.07 66.86 121.39
CA ARG A 130 -31.98 67.08 120.25
C ARG A 130 -31.20 67.18 118.94
N ALA A 131 -30.08 67.91 118.90
CA ALA A 131 -29.23 68.00 117.71
C ALA A 131 -28.65 66.63 117.33
N ASN A 132 -28.12 65.88 118.29
CA ASN A 132 -27.60 64.52 118.08
C ASN A 132 -28.68 63.57 117.55
N SER A 133 -29.89 63.63 118.10
CA SER A 133 -31.02 62.81 117.65
C SER A 133 -31.40 63.09 116.19
N ILE A 134 -31.40 64.37 115.76
CA ILE A 134 -31.64 64.75 114.37
C ILE A 134 -30.52 64.24 113.45
N VAL A 135 -29.25 64.33 113.87
CA VAL A 135 -28.11 63.82 113.10
C VAL A 135 -28.23 62.31 112.92
N ILE A 136 -28.52 61.55 113.99
CA ILE A 136 -28.69 60.10 113.93
C ILE A 136 -29.83 59.73 112.96
N ALA A 137 -30.98 60.40 113.05
CA ALA A 137 -32.10 60.15 112.16
C ALA A 137 -31.75 60.44 110.69
N LYS A 138 -31.03 61.54 110.41
CA LYS A 138 -30.58 61.87 109.04
C LYS A 138 -29.50 60.91 108.53
N CYS A 139 -28.59 60.46 109.37
CA CYS A 139 -27.65 59.41 109.01
C CYS A 139 -28.36 58.09 108.65
N GLN A 140 -29.38 57.69 109.42
CA GLN A 140 -30.18 56.51 109.12
C GLN A 140 -31.00 56.67 107.82
N GLU A 141 -31.59 57.84 107.59
CA GLU A 141 -32.31 58.15 106.34
C GLU A 141 -31.38 58.01 105.13
N ILE A 142 -30.20 58.64 105.17
CA ILE A 142 -29.21 58.56 104.08
C ILE A 142 -28.70 57.13 103.89
N ASN A 143 -28.43 56.40 104.97
CA ASN A 143 -28.02 54.99 104.87
C ASN A 143 -29.12 54.12 104.24
N SER A 144 -30.39 54.35 104.58
CA SER A 144 -31.51 53.64 103.96
C SER A 144 -31.69 53.99 102.48
N GLU A 145 -31.43 55.25 102.10
CA GLU A 145 -31.44 55.66 100.69
C GLU A 145 -30.29 55.02 99.90
N LEU A 146 -29.10 54.92 100.50
CA LEU A 146 -27.95 54.23 99.92
C LEU A 146 -28.24 52.75 99.70
N ASP A 147 -28.79 52.06 100.71
CA ASP A 147 -29.16 50.65 100.62
C ASP A 147 -30.22 50.40 99.53
N LEU A 148 -31.24 51.27 99.43
CA LEU A 148 -32.25 51.19 98.37
C LEU A 148 -31.62 51.38 96.98
N ARG A 149 -30.73 52.36 96.80
CA ARG A 149 -30.03 52.58 95.52
C ARG A 149 -29.15 51.38 95.18
N LEU A 150 -28.39 50.85 96.13
CA LEU A 150 -27.59 49.64 95.91
C LEU A 150 -28.47 48.46 95.49
N HIS A 151 -29.61 48.23 96.17
CA HIS A 151 -30.53 47.14 95.83
C HIS A 151 -31.16 47.31 94.43
N LEU A 152 -31.59 48.52 94.06
CA LEU A 152 -32.16 48.80 92.73
C LEU A 152 -31.13 48.67 91.60
N HIS A 153 -29.86 48.96 91.87
CA HIS A 153 -28.79 48.88 90.88
C HIS A 153 -28.07 47.52 90.84
N GLN A 154 -28.16 46.70 91.90
CA GLN A 154 -27.50 45.38 92.01
C GLN A 154 -27.79 44.43 90.84
N PRO A 155 -29.00 44.35 90.25
CA PRO A 155 -29.26 43.46 89.12
C PRO A 155 -28.70 43.96 87.78
N ARG A 156 -28.31 45.24 87.67
CA ARG A 156 -27.91 45.84 86.39
C ARG A 156 -26.62 45.24 85.81
N PRO A 157 -25.55 44.98 86.60
CA PRO A 157 -24.36 44.28 86.09
C PRO A 157 -24.68 42.88 85.56
N GLN A 158 -25.48 42.09 86.29
CA GLN A 158 -25.88 40.75 85.85
C GLN A 158 -26.70 40.80 84.57
N ARG A 159 -27.68 41.72 84.47
CA ARG A 159 -28.44 41.89 83.21
C ARG A 159 -27.57 42.36 82.06
N ALA A 160 -26.63 43.30 82.28
CA ALA A 160 -25.68 43.70 81.26
C ALA A 160 -24.76 42.54 80.84
N GLU A 161 -24.39 41.66 81.77
CA GLU A 161 -23.61 40.46 81.49
C GLU A 161 -24.40 39.44 80.67
N PHE A 162 -25.62 39.09 81.09
CA PHE A 162 -26.43 38.08 80.40
C PHE A 162 -27.04 38.57 79.09
N ASP A 163 -27.64 39.77 79.08
CA ASP A 163 -28.44 40.24 77.95
C ASP A 163 -27.60 40.96 76.88
N ILE A 164 -26.43 41.49 77.25
CA ILE A 164 -25.56 42.24 76.32
C ILE A 164 -24.25 41.49 76.09
N HIS A 165 -23.44 41.25 77.14
CA HIS A 165 -22.12 40.65 76.97
C HIS A 165 -22.19 39.22 76.43
N ASN A 166 -22.99 38.35 77.04
CA ASN A 166 -23.07 36.93 76.64
C ASN A 166 -23.73 36.76 75.27
N VAL A 167 -24.78 37.54 74.98
CA VAL A 167 -25.38 37.60 73.64
C VAL A 167 -24.34 38.06 72.62
N ARG A 168 -23.61 39.15 72.89
CA ARG A 168 -22.58 39.66 71.99
C ARG A 168 -21.41 38.68 71.81
N ALA A 169 -20.97 38.01 72.88
CA ALA A 169 -19.93 36.99 72.82
C ALA A 169 -20.36 35.80 71.94
N ALA A 170 -21.61 35.35 72.07
CA ALA A 170 -22.17 34.28 71.24
C ALA A 170 -22.28 34.73 69.76
N GLU A 171 -22.72 35.96 69.49
CA GLU A 171 -22.75 36.52 68.13
C GLU A 171 -21.38 36.53 67.48
N LEU A 172 -20.35 37.04 68.17
CA LEU A 172 -18.97 37.09 67.66
C LEU A 172 -18.44 35.69 67.32
N VAL A 173 -18.71 34.69 68.16
CA VAL A 173 -18.34 33.30 67.88
C VAL A 173 -19.09 32.80 66.63
N MET A 174 -20.40 32.98 66.56
CA MET A 174 -21.19 32.54 65.40
C MET A 174 -20.77 33.21 64.10
N HIS A 175 -20.43 34.50 64.12
CA HIS A 175 -19.91 35.23 62.96
C HIS A 175 -18.56 34.67 62.53
N SER A 176 -17.64 34.48 63.47
CA SER A 176 -16.31 33.93 63.19
C SER A 176 -16.40 32.52 62.61
N GLU A 177 -17.26 31.66 63.16
CA GLU A 177 -17.51 30.31 62.66
C GLU A 177 -18.14 30.31 61.27
N ARG A 178 -19.05 31.26 61.00
CA ARG A 178 -19.67 31.38 59.67
C ARG A 178 -18.61 31.71 58.61
N VAL A 179 -17.69 32.62 58.91
CA VAL A 179 -16.57 32.98 58.01
C VAL A 179 -15.62 31.80 57.84
N ILE A 180 -15.23 31.13 58.93
CA ILE A 180 -14.34 29.95 58.89
C ILE A 180 -14.96 28.84 58.04
N ARG A 181 -16.25 28.53 58.22
CA ARG A 181 -16.94 27.51 57.41
C ARG A 181 -17.01 27.89 55.94
N HIS A 182 -17.24 29.17 55.63
CA HIS A 182 -17.24 29.64 54.26
C HIS A 182 -15.86 29.47 53.61
N CYS A 183 -14.80 29.94 54.28
CA CYS A 183 -13.41 29.79 53.83
C CYS A 183 -13.04 28.32 53.62
N ALA A 184 -13.36 27.44 54.58
CA ALA A 184 -13.10 26.00 54.45
C ALA A 184 -13.86 25.36 53.28
N GLY A 185 -15.10 25.79 53.02
CA GLY A 185 -15.88 25.34 51.86
C GLY A 185 -15.27 25.75 50.53
N MET A 186 -14.70 26.96 50.45
CA MET A 186 -14.00 27.44 49.28
C MET A 186 -12.67 26.71 49.05
N GLU A 187 -11.86 26.53 50.10
CA GLU A 187 -10.62 25.75 50.05
C GLU A 187 -10.89 24.33 49.56
N LYS A 188 -11.95 23.69 50.07
CA LYS A 188 -12.36 22.35 49.62
C LYS A 188 -12.68 22.34 48.12
N LYS A 189 -13.44 23.31 47.62
CA LYS A 189 -13.80 23.39 46.19
C LYS A 189 -12.58 23.64 45.30
N MET A 190 -11.64 24.49 45.71
CA MET A 190 -10.38 24.70 44.98
C MET A 190 -9.50 23.43 44.97
N ALA A 191 -9.48 22.67 46.08
CA ALA A 191 -8.79 21.40 46.15
C ALA A 191 -9.44 20.33 45.24
N GLU A 192 -10.78 20.25 45.21
CA GLU A 192 -11.54 19.39 44.28
C GLU A 192 -11.20 19.72 42.80
N LEU A 193 -11.10 21.01 42.47
CA LEU A 193 -10.74 21.46 41.12
C LEU A 193 -9.32 21.04 40.73
N SER A 194 -8.37 21.22 41.65
CA SER A 194 -6.97 20.78 41.48
C SER A 194 -6.86 19.26 41.34
N ALA A 195 -7.67 18.49 42.08
CA ALA A 195 -7.72 17.04 41.96
C ALA A 195 -8.29 16.59 40.60
N THR A 196 -9.33 17.28 40.12
CA THR A 196 -9.94 17.03 38.81
C THR A 196 -8.94 17.28 37.68
N PHE A 197 -8.14 18.35 37.78
CA PHE A 197 -7.07 18.63 36.82
C PHE A 197 -6.03 17.49 36.76
N LYS A 198 -5.57 17.02 37.93
CA LYS A 198 -4.62 15.90 38.02
C LYS A 198 -5.19 14.61 37.42
N ALA A 199 -6.47 14.31 37.68
CA ALA A 199 -7.14 13.15 37.12
C ALA A 199 -7.24 13.22 35.59
N MET A 200 -7.59 14.39 35.03
CA MET A 200 -7.62 14.61 33.58
C MET A 200 -6.23 14.40 32.95
N ASN A 201 -5.17 14.90 33.57
CA ASN A 201 -3.81 14.70 33.09
C ASN A 201 -3.36 13.21 33.14
N MET A 202 -3.79 12.46 34.17
CA MET A 202 -3.57 11.01 34.23
C MET A 202 -4.29 10.26 33.10
N GLU A 203 -5.54 10.63 32.81
CA GLU A 203 -6.27 10.05 31.67
C GLU A 203 -5.60 10.38 30.33
N HIS A 204 -5.06 11.59 30.14
CA HIS A 204 -4.27 11.92 28.94
C HIS A 204 -3.01 11.07 28.82
N ASN A 205 -2.31 10.80 29.93
CA ASN A 205 -1.15 9.89 29.92
C ASN A 205 -1.56 8.46 29.53
N LYS A 206 -2.72 7.99 30.02
CA LYS A 206 -3.27 6.68 29.66
C LYS A 206 -3.63 6.60 28.18
N LEU A 207 -4.27 7.63 27.63
CA LEU A 207 -4.57 7.73 26.20
C LEU A 207 -3.30 7.78 25.35
N ALA A 208 -2.26 8.49 25.79
CA ALA A 208 -0.97 8.53 25.09
C ALA A 208 -0.29 7.15 25.05
N ASN A 209 -0.34 6.39 26.15
CA ASN A 209 0.16 5.02 26.19
C ASN A 209 -0.66 4.09 25.29
N GLN A 210 -1.99 4.22 25.28
CA GLN A 210 -2.85 3.44 24.39
C GLN A 210 -2.54 3.73 22.93
N PHE A 211 -2.42 5.01 22.56
CA PHE A 211 -1.99 5.41 21.22
C PHE A 211 -0.66 4.76 20.83
N HIS A 212 0.34 4.75 21.72
CA HIS A 212 1.61 4.09 21.46
C HIS A 212 1.45 2.57 21.19
N VAL A 213 0.63 1.87 21.99
CA VAL A 213 0.34 0.43 21.80
C VAL A 213 -0.40 0.19 20.49
N ASP A 214 -1.36 1.03 20.13
CA ASP A 214 -2.12 0.90 18.88
C ASP A 214 -1.20 1.07 17.67
N ILE A 215 -0.25 2.02 17.72
CA ILE A 215 0.77 2.19 16.67
C ILE A 215 1.72 0.99 16.61
N GLN A 216 2.19 0.46 17.74
CA GLN A 216 3.00 -0.77 17.75
C GLN A 216 2.24 -1.98 17.19
N ALA A 217 0.93 -2.09 17.43
CA ALA A 217 0.12 -3.18 16.89
C ALA A 217 0.04 -3.14 15.33
N LEU A 218 0.21 -1.96 14.72
CA LEU A 218 0.33 -1.83 13.27
C LEU A 218 1.65 -2.39 12.73
N GLU A 219 2.73 -2.45 13.54
CA GLU A 219 4.05 -2.96 13.14
C GLU A 219 3.99 -4.43 12.70
N VAL A 220 3.21 -5.27 13.38
CA VAL A 220 3.07 -6.70 13.03
C VAL A 220 2.36 -6.87 11.67
N LYS A 221 1.32 -6.07 11.41
CA LYS A 221 0.61 -6.09 10.12
C LYS A 221 1.50 -5.60 8.98
N PHE A 222 2.43 -4.73 9.31
CA PHE A 222 3.37 -4.08 8.40
C PHE A 222 4.51 -5.02 7.97
N VAL A 223 5.18 -5.71 8.89
CA VAL A 223 6.24 -6.69 8.57
C VAL A 223 5.70 -7.80 7.66
N ASN A 224 4.44 -8.17 7.82
CA ASN A 224 3.78 -9.22 7.04
C ASN A 224 3.13 -8.74 5.73
N ALA A 225 3.14 -7.43 5.43
CA ALA A 225 2.53 -6.92 4.22
C ALA A 225 3.32 -7.36 2.96
N THR A 226 2.61 -7.87 1.96
CA THR A 226 3.21 -8.41 0.72
C THR A 226 3.12 -7.46 -0.47
N LYS A 227 2.42 -6.32 -0.35
CA LYS A 227 2.27 -5.31 -1.41
C LYS A 227 2.47 -3.88 -0.90
N SER A 228 3.07 -3.03 -1.71
CA SER A 228 3.33 -1.61 -1.41
C SER A 228 2.04 -0.82 -1.17
N SER A 229 0.96 -1.12 -1.90
CA SER A 229 -0.34 -0.49 -1.70
C SER A 229 -0.94 -0.71 -0.30
N ARG A 230 -0.74 -1.90 0.28
CA ARG A 230 -1.18 -2.20 1.65
C ARG A 230 -0.38 -1.40 2.68
N LEU A 231 0.90 -1.16 2.40
CA LEU A 231 1.75 -0.29 3.22
C LEU A 231 1.27 1.16 3.17
N VAL A 232 0.94 1.70 2.00
CA VAL A 232 0.38 3.07 1.87
C VAL A 232 -0.91 3.23 2.68
N ASN A 233 -1.80 2.22 2.66
CA ASN A 233 -3.03 2.25 3.47
C ASN A 233 -2.72 2.27 4.98
N LEU A 234 -1.70 1.53 5.44
CA LEU A 234 -1.27 1.55 6.84
C LEU A 234 -0.67 2.92 7.23
N GLN A 235 0.05 3.58 6.32
CA GLN A 235 0.56 4.94 6.54
C GLN A 235 -0.59 5.95 6.68
N ASN A 236 -1.63 5.85 5.84
CA ASN A 236 -2.82 6.69 5.98
C ASN A 236 -3.55 6.41 7.31
N GLN A 237 -3.59 5.16 7.75
CA GLN A 237 -4.16 4.80 9.05
C GLN A 237 -3.40 5.44 10.23
N LEU A 238 -2.08 5.59 10.15
CA LEU A 238 -1.27 6.29 11.17
C LEU A 238 -1.71 7.75 11.33
N VAL A 239 -1.96 8.44 10.22
CA VAL A 239 -2.45 9.83 10.22
C VAL A 239 -3.83 9.93 10.87
N VAL A 240 -4.72 8.97 10.57
CA VAL A 240 -6.07 8.90 11.16
C VAL A 240 -6.02 8.66 12.67
N GLU A 241 -5.21 7.71 13.15
CA GLU A 241 -5.10 7.44 14.59
C GLU A 241 -4.49 8.62 15.35
N LYS A 242 -3.50 9.32 14.77
CA LYS A 242 -2.94 10.56 15.35
C LYS A 242 -4.03 11.62 15.51
N GLU A 243 -4.84 11.86 14.48
CA GLU A 243 -5.89 12.89 14.53
C GLU A 243 -6.99 12.52 15.53
N LYS A 244 -7.36 11.23 15.62
CA LYS A 244 -8.32 10.71 16.60
C LYS A 244 -7.83 10.93 18.04
N PHE A 245 -6.56 10.63 18.32
CA PHE A 245 -5.93 10.92 19.61
C PHE A 245 -6.00 12.43 19.93
N MET A 246 -5.55 13.28 19.00
CA MET A 246 -5.53 14.74 19.21
C MET A 246 -6.93 15.34 19.38
N THR A 247 -7.92 14.86 18.64
CA THR A 247 -9.32 15.31 18.78
C THR A 247 -9.85 15.01 20.17
N THR A 248 -9.53 13.83 20.73
CA THR A 248 -9.92 13.44 22.09
C THR A 248 -9.28 14.36 23.14
N ILE A 249 -7.98 14.64 23.00
CA ILE A 249 -7.24 15.55 23.90
C ILE A 249 -7.83 16.97 23.83
N ARG A 250 -8.06 17.52 22.63
CA ARG A 250 -8.63 18.86 22.44
C ARG A 250 -10.01 18.99 23.08
N THR A 251 -10.88 18.00 22.88
CA THR A 251 -12.22 18.00 23.50
C THR A 251 -12.14 17.95 25.02
N SER A 252 -11.28 17.10 25.58
CA SER A 252 -11.08 17.01 27.03
C SER A 252 -10.53 18.31 27.63
N LEU A 253 -9.54 18.94 27.00
CA LEU A 253 -9.00 20.24 27.44
C LEU A 253 -10.05 21.34 27.40
N ARG A 254 -10.87 21.39 26.34
CA ARG A 254 -11.95 22.38 26.20
C ARG A 254 -13.00 22.22 27.28
N GLN A 255 -13.44 20.99 27.56
CA GLN A 255 -14.40 20.68 28.61
C GLN A 255 -13.86 21.08 29.99
N PHE A 256 -12.58 20.79 30.27
CA PHE A 256 -11.98 21.17 31.54
C PHE A 256 -11.84 22.69 31.69
N ARG A 257 -11.44 23.42 30.65
CA ARG A 257 -11.40 24.90 30.67
C ARG A 257 -12.76 25.51 31.01
N GLN A 258 -13.82 25.01 30.37
CA GLN A 258 -15.17 25.47 30.67
C GLN A 258 -15.56 25.20 32.13
N HIS A 259 -15.28 23.98 32.63
CA HIS A 259 -15.58 23.63 34.03
C HIS A 259 -14.76 24.46 35.04
N LEU A 260 -13.50 24.77 34.71
CA LEU A 260 -12.62 25.65 35.48
C LEU A 260 -13.24 27.05 35.61
N ASP A 261 -13.55 27.69 34.48
CA ASP A 261 -14.12 29.04 34.44
C ASP A 261 -15.45 29.12 35.20
N GLU A 262 -16.36 28.18 34.98
CA GLU A 262 -17.66 28.12 35.66
C GLU A 262 -17.49 27.98 37.18
N THR A 263 -16.58 27.11 37.64
CA THR A 263 -16.36 26.85 39.07
C THR A 263 -15.70 28.05 39.77
N LEU A 264 -14.68 28.65 39.14
CA LEU A 264 -13.98 29.81 39.69
C LEU A 264 -14.91 31.05 39.73
N GLN A 265 -15.71 31.26 38.69
CA GLN A 265 -16.72 32.31 38.67
C GLN A 265 -17.73 32.13 39.81
N MET A 266 -18.24 30.92 40.03
CA MET A 266 -19.13 30.63 41.17
C MET A 266 -18.47 30.92 42.52
N LEU A 267 -17.18 30.58 42.71
CA LEU A 267 -16.45 30.86 43.94
C LEU A 267 -16.27 32.36 44.17
N ARG A 268 -15.89 33.12 43.13
CA ARG A 268 -15.75 34.58 43.17
C ARG A 268 -17.08 35.25 43.52
N GLU A 269 -18.16 34.85 42.87
CA GLU A 269 -19.50 35.38 43.15
C GLU A 269 -19.98 35.02 44.56
N SER A 270 -19.74 33.79 45.02
CA SER A 270 -20.11 33.37 46.37
C SER A 270 -19.35 34.18 47.42
N ASN A 271 -18.05 34.44 47.22
CA ASN A 271 -17.24 35.24 48.12
C ASN A 271 -17.72 36.70 48.15
N ALA A 272 -17.96 37.29 46.98
CA ALA A 272 -18.46 38.66 46.86
C ALA A 272 -19.85 38.84 47.49
N ARG A 273 -20.76 37.87 47.31
CA ARG A 273 -22.08 37.88 47.96
C ARG A 273 -21.95 37.73 49.48
N PHE A 274 -21.01 36.91 49.96
CA PHE A 274 -20.78 36.72 51.39
C PHE A 274 -20.22 37.98 52.06
N ILE A 275 -19.27 38.69 51.43
CA ILE A 275 -18.78 40.00 51.90
C ILE A 275 -19.92 41.03 52.00
N LYS A 276 -20.83 41.06 51.01
CA LYS A 276 -21.99 41.97 51.00
C LYS A 276 -23.05 41.62 52.06
N ALA A 277 -23.01 40.42 52.64
CA ALA A 277 -23.99 39.98 53.64
C ALA A 277 -23.74 40.59 55.04
N PHE A 278 -22.56 41.17 55.28
CA PHE A 278 -22.25 41.83 56.55
C PHE A 278 -22.94 43.20 56.63
N LYS A 279 -23.81 43.38 57.63
CA LYS A 279 -24.53 44.63 57.88
C LYS A 279 -24.10 45.23 59.22
N LEU A 280 -23.73 46.51 59.19
CA LEU A 280 -23.37 47.28 60.39
C LEU A 280 -24.58 47.52 61.28
N PHE A 281 -24.34 47.80 62.56
CA PHE A 281 -25.39 48.25 63.49
C PHE A 281 -26.15 49.49 63.00
N SER A 282 -25.48 50.43 62.33
CA SER A 282 -26.10 51.62 61.74
C SER A 282 -27.16 51.28 60.69
N ASP A 283 -27.04 50.11 60.06
CA ASP A 283 -27.85 49.65 58.94
C ASP A 283 -28.87 48.59 59.37
N GLY A 284 -29.09 48.44 60.68
CA GLY A 284 -29.97 47.43 61.27
C GLY A 284 -29.40 46.01 61.27
N GLY A 285 -28.08 45.87 61.13
CA GLY A 285 -27.36 44.60 61.29
C GLY A 285 -26.80 44.40 62.70
N ASN A 286 -25.97 43.37 62.85
CA ASN A 286 -25.39 42.95 64.13
C ASN A 286 -23.85 42.88 64.11
N PHE A 287 -23.19 43.52 63.14
CA PHE A 287 -21.73 43.53 63.03
C PHE A 287 -21.15 44.89 63.45
N CYS A 288 -19.97 44.86 64.08
CA CYS A 288 -19.18 46.07 64.32
C CYS A 288 -18.13 46.31 63.20
N PRO A 289 -17.67 47.55 63.00
CA PRO A 289 -16.70 47.87 61.95
C PRO A 289 -15.39 47.08 62.05
N GLU A 290 -14.86 46.89 63.26
CA GLU A 290 -13.59 46.21 63.50
C GLU A 290 -13.68 44.71 63.13
N GLU A 291 -14.81 44.07 63.48
CA GLU A 291 -15.10 42.68 63.13
C GLU A 291 -15.21 42.47 61.62
N ILE A 292 -15.91 43.36 60.92
CA ILE A 292 -16.05 43.31 59.45
C ILE A 292 -14.68 43.44 58.77
N GLU A 293 -13.83 44.33 59.26
CA GLU A 293 -12.50 44.57 58.68
C GLU A 293 -11.62 43.31 58.74
N ASP A 294 -11.61 42.62 59.89
CA ASP A 294 -10.87 41.37 60.05
C ASP A 294 -11.40 40.24 59.16
N TYR A 295 -12.73 40.14 59.00
CA TYR A 295 -13.32 39.16 58.11
C TYR A 295 -13.13 39.51 56.63
N ARG A 296 -13.18 40.79 56.25
CA ARG A 296 -12.85 41.24 54.89
C ARG A 296 -11.43 40.87 54.53
N LYS A 297 -10.45 41.08 55.41
CA LYS A 297 -9.07 40.64 55.18
C LYS A 297 -8.95 39.13 54.94
N LYS A 298 -9.68 38.30 55.71
CA LYS A 298 -9.71 36.83 55.50
C LYS A 298 -10.35 36.44 54.15
N LEU A 299 -11.43 37.10 53.76
CA LEU A 299 -12.14 36.84 52.49
C LEU A 299 -11.37 37.37 51.28
N GLU A 300 -10.62 38.46 51.42
CA GLU A 300 -9.70 38.98 50.41
C GLU A 300 -8.55 37.99 50.17
N LYS A 301 -7.99 37.43 51.25
CA LYS A 301 -7.00 36.35 51.15
C LYS A 301 -7.55 35.14 50.38
N MET A 302 -8.83 34.81 50.57
CA MET A 302 -9.49 33.74 49.83
C MET A 302 -9.62 34.09 48.34
N SER A 303 -9.92 35.34 47.99
CA SER A 303 -9.91 35.80 46.59
C SER A 303 -8.54 35.63 45.95
N GLN A 304 -7.47 36.02 46.66
CA GLN A 304 -6.10 35.82 46.20
C GLN A 304 -5.73 34.34 46.04
N GLN A 305 -6.25 33.46 46.91
CA GLN A 305 -6.06 32.03 46.75
C GLN A 305 -6.77 31.49 45.51
N ILE A 306 -7.98 31.96 45.18
CA ILE A 306 -8.67 31.60 43.92
C ILE A 306 -7.79 31.97 42.73
N ASP A 307 -7.32 33.22 42.66
CA ASP A 307 -6.52 33.70 41.54
C ASP A 307 -5.17 32.96 41.44
N SER A 308 -4.56 32.62 42.59
CA SER A 308 -3.35 31.80 42.62
C SER A 308 -3.58 30.37 42.13
N THR A 309 -4.70 29.74 42.49
CA THR A 309 -5.06 28.39 42.00
C THR A 309 -5.39 28.39 40.51
N GLU A 310 -6.10 29.40 40.03
CA GLU A 310 -6.37 29.61 38.60
C GLU A 310 -5.06 29.76 37.82
N GLY A 311 -4.17 30.65 38.26
CA GLY A 311 -2.87 30.87 37.62
C GLY A 311 -2.00 29.62 37.58
N SER A 312 -1.99 28.82 38.66
CA SER A 312 -1.25 27.56 38.71
C SER A 312 -1.79 26.54 37.70
N ILE A 313 -3.11 26.35 37.64
CA ILE A 313 -3.73 25.39 36.72
C ILE A 313 -3.59 25.87 35.27
N MET A 314 -3.82 27.15 35.01
CA MET A 314 -3.72 27.73 33.66
C MET A 314 -2.30 27.64 33.10
N SER A 315 -1.27 27.91 33.92
CA SER A 315 0.13 27.78 33.48
C SER A 315 0.49 26.35 33.07
N GLU A 316 -0.02 25.32 33.75
CA GLU A 316 0.21 23.93 33.37
C GLU A 316 -0.65 23.49 32.17
N LEU A 317 -1.85 24.05 32.04
CA LEU A 317 -2.78 23.76 30.97
C LEU A 317 -2.34 24.40 29.65
N GLU A 318 -1.71 25.58 29.71
CA GLU A 318 -1.02 26.21 28.59
C GLU A 318 0.14 25.35 28.08
N GLY A 319 0.13 25.08 26.78
CA GLY A 319 1.11 24.21 26.14
C GLY A 319 0.92 22.72 26.38
N MET A 320 -0.06 22.27 27.17
CA MET A 320 -0.36 20.84 27.32
C MET A 320 -0.74 20.20 25.97
N GLU A 321 -1.58 20.88 25.17
CA GLU A 321 -1.92 20.43 23.81
C GLU A 321 -0.67 20.28 22.92
N SER A 322 0.23 21.27 22.94
CA SER A 322 1.48 21.24 22.16
C SER A 322 2.36 20.06 22.57
N LYS A 323 2.55 19.86 23.89
CA LYS A 323 3.34 18.73 24.42
C LYS A 323 2.77 17.38 23.98
N ARG A 324 1.43 17.20 24.01
CA ARG A 324 0.78 15.97 23.54
C ARG A 324 0.92 15.79 22.03
N LEU A 325 0.80 16.86 21.25
CA LEU A 325 0.99 16.84 19.80
C LEU A 325 2.42 16.49 19.41
N GLU A 326 3.43 17.08 20.06
CA GLU A 326 4.84 16.78 19.85
C GLU A 326 5.16 15.32 20.18
N SER A 327 4.66 14.83 21.32
CA SER A 327 4.83 13.43 21.71
C SER A 327 4.19 12.46 20.70
N ALA A 328 2.95 12.72 20.28
CA ALA A 328 2.29 11.90 19.26
C ALA A 328 3.00 11.96 17.90
N THR A 329 3.46 13.15 17.51
CA THR A 329 4.21 13.34 16.25
C THR A 329 5.55 12.60 16.29
N LYS A 330 6.26 12.63 17.42
CA LYS A 330 7.50 11.87 17.60
C LYS A 330 7.28 10.37 17.44
N ILE A 331 6.23 9.82 18.07
CA ILE A 331 5.86 8.40 17.92
C ILE A 331 5.55 8.06 16.45
N CYS A 332 4.79 8.91 15.75
CA CYS A 332 4.51 8.70 14.33
C CYS A 332 5.78 8.75 13.48
N LEU A 333 6.68 9.71 13.70
CA LEU A 333 7.93 9.84 12.92
C LEU A 333 8.87 8.65 13.14
N GLU A 334 9.05 8.21 14.38
CA GLU A 334 9.84 7.02 14.70
C GLU A 334 9.28 5.76 14.02
N PHE A 335 7.95 5.65 13.95
CA PHE A 335 7.27 4.57 13.22
C PHE A 335 7.43 4.72 11.69
N GLU A 336 7.29 5.93 11.14
CA GLU A 336 7.46 6.21 9.71
C GLU A 336 8.89 5.96 9.21
N GLU A 337 9.92 6.21 10.03
CA GLU A 337 11.30 5.89 9.64
C GLU A 337 11.50 4.38 9.47
N ARG A 338 10.96 3.56 10.39
CA ARG A 338 10.94 2.09 10.22
C ARG A 338 10.14 1.71 8.98
N PHE A 339 9.03 2.40 8.74
CA PHE A 339 8.17 2.19 7.57
C PHE A 339 8.91 2.33 6.23
N LYS A 340 9.72 3.39 6.09
CA LYS A 340 10.44 3.71 4.84
C LYS A 340 11.34 2.57 4.37
N SER A 341 12.02 1.88 5.30
CA SER A 341 12.90 0.77 4.94
C SER A 341 12.13 -0.39 4.30
N HIS A 342 11.02 -0.84 4.90
CA HIS A 342 10.25 -1.92 4.28
C HIS A 342 9.52 -1.47 3.01
N MET A 343 9.08 -0.22 2.92
CA MET A 343 8.48 0.31 1.70
C MET A 343 9.47 0.24 0.54
N ASN A 344 10.71 0.70 0.75
CA ASN A 344 11.77 0.64 -0.25
C ASN A 344 12.07 -0.80 -0.67
N ASP A 345 12.20 -1.73 0.29
CA ASP A 345 12.41 -3.15 0.04
C ASP A 345 11.27 -3.75 -0.80
N LEU A 346 10.01 -3.44 -0.45
CA LEU A 346 8.84 -4.02 -1.12
C LEU A 346 8.66 -3.48 -2.54
N VAL A 347 8.83 -2.17 -2.74
CA VAL A 347 8.80 -1.54 -4.07
C VAL A 347 9.92 -2.11 -4.95
N PHE A 348 11.12 -2.31 -4.40
CA PHE A 348 12.21 -2.94 -5.12
C PHE A 348 11.86 -4.37 -5.55
N MET A 349 11.39 -5.21 -4.62
CA MET A 349 10.98 -6.59 -4.93
C MET A 349 9.86 -6.66 -5.99
N GLU A 350 8.89 -5.74 -5.93
CA GLU A 350 7.83 -5.62 -6.95
C GLU A 350 8.41 -5.28 -8.34
N ARG A 351 9.37 -4.35 -8.40
CA ARG A 351 10.06 -3.99 -9.65
C ARG A 351 10.87 -5.15 -10.22
N VAL A 352 11.63 -5.87 -9.39
CA VAL A 352 12.38 -7.07 -9.80
C VAL A 352 11.43 -8.14 -10.35
N SER A 353 10.32 -8.40 -9.64
CA SER A 353 9.30 -9.36 -10.07
C SER A 353 8.67 -8.95 -11.41
N ARG A 354 8.42 -7.65 -11.61
CA ARG A 354 7.88 -7.11 -12.86
C ARG A 354 8.84 -7.30 -14.03
N TRP A 355 10.13 -7.04 -13.84
CA TRP A 355 11.16 -7.31 -14.84
C TRP A 355 11.15 -8.78 -15.25
N LEU A 356 11.27 -9.69 -14.28
CA LEU A 356 11.30 -11.14 -14.54
C LEU A 356 10.02 -11.63 -15.23
N THR A 357 8.85 -11.11 -14.85
CA THR A 357 7.57 -11.47 -15.47
C THR A 357 7.49 -10.97 -16.92
N ASN A 358 7.93 -9.73 -17.19
CA ASN A 358 7.95 -9.16 -18.53
C ASN A 358 8.87 -9.97 -19.46
N THR A 359 10.08 -10.32 -18.99
CA THR A 359 11.02 -11.19 -19.71
C THR A 359 10.40 -12.53 -20.06
N GLN A 360 9.72 -13.17 -19.10
CA GLN A 360 9.02 -14.44 -19.35
C GLN A 360 7.94 -14.29 -20.42
N VAL A 361 7.16 -13.20 -20.40
CA VAL A 361 6.13 -12.95 -21.42
C VAL A 361 6.76 -12.76 -22.79
N LYS A 362 7.84 -11.98 -22.91
CA LYS A 362 8.57 -11.79 -24.17
C LYS A 362 9.17 -13.10 -24.71
N ILE A 363 9.79 -13.92 -23.86
CA ILE A 363 10.31 -15.23 -24.28
C ILE A 363 9.16 -16.13 -24.76
N LYS A 364 8.02 -16.13 -24.05
CA LYS A 364 6.84 -16.91 -24.45
C LYS A 364 6.25 -16.45 -25.78
N SER A 365 6.23 -15.15 -26.07
CA SER A 365 5.74 -14.66 -27.36
C SER A 365 6.64 -15.11 -28.50
N GLU A 366 7.96 -15.08 -28.32
CA GLU A 366 8.90 -15.58 -29.33
C GLU A 366 8.78 -17.10 -29.55
N VAL A 367 8.61 -17.87 -28.47
CA VAL A 367 8.32 -19.31 -28.56
C VAL A 367 7.03 -19.56 -29.34
N ALA A 368 5.95 -18.83 -29.03
CA ALA A 368 4.67 -18.95 -29.74
C ALA A 368 4.78 -18.57 -31.23
N TYR A 369 5.55 -17.53 -31.55
CA TYR A 369 5.82 -17.14 -32.94
C TYR A 369 6.58 -18.25 -33.68
N SER A 370 7.64 -18.80 -33.09
CA SER A 370 8.41 -19.90 -33.65
C SER A 370 7.54 -21.15 -33.89
N ASN A 371 6.67 -21.50 -32.94
CA ASN A 371 5.73 -22.61 -33.10
C ASN A 371 4.72 -22.37 -34.22
N THR A 372 4.22 -21.14 -34.36
CA THR A 372 3.28 -20.80 -35.43
C THR A 372 3.92 -21.03 -36.80
N GLN A 373 5.19 -20.66 -36.98
CA GLN A 373 5.91 -20.98 -38.21
C GLN A 373 6.02 -22.50 -38.44
N SER A 374 6.36 -23.28 -37.40
CA SER A 374 6.44 -24.75 -37.50
C SER A 374 5.10 -25.39 -37.89
N GLN A 375 4.02 -24.95 -37.25
CA GLN A 375 2.66 -25.45 -37.55
C GLN A 375 2.20 -25.06 -38.95
N ASN A 376 2.57 -23.87 -39.43
CA ASN A 376 2.29 -23.47 -40.81
C ASN A 376 3.00 -24.39 -41.81
N LEU A 377 4.27 -24.74 -41.58
CA LEU A 377 4.99 -25.70 -42.44
C LEU A 377 4.32 -27.09 -42.41
N LEU A 378 3.95 -27.58 -41.23
CA LEU A 378 3.23 -28.85 -41.10
C LEU A 378 1.88 -28.83 -41.83
N GLY A 379 1.16 -27.71 -41.77
CA GLY A 379 -0.06 -27.49 -42.56
C GLY A 379 0.20 -27.54 -44.06
N MET A 380 1.25 -26.86 -44.55
CA MET A 380 1.65 -26.90 -45.96
C MET A 380 2.02 -28.32 -46.42
N LEU A 381 2.77 -29.08 -45.62
CA LEU A 381 3.10 -30.47 -45.92
C LEU A 381 1.85 -31.36 -46.01
N LYS A 382 0.90 -31.19 -45.09
CA LYS A 382 -0.37 -31.93 -45.11
C LYS A 382 -1.20 -31.59 -46.34
N THR A 383 -1.26 -30.31 -46.72
CA THR A 383 -1.93 -29.87 -47.95
C THR A 383 -1.24 -30.44 -49.18
N LEU A 384 0.10 -30.47 -49.21
CA LEU A 384 0.87 -31.07 -50.31
C LEU A 384 0.57 -32.57 -50.44
N GLU A 385 0.58 -33.32 -49.33
CA GLU A 385 0.22 -34.73 -49.29
C GLU A 385 -1.22 -34.98 -49.78
N GLN A 386 -2.18 -34.16 -49.36
CA GLN A 386 -3.58 -34.24 -49.82
C GLN A 386 -3.69 -33.97 -51.33
N ARG A 387 -2.99 -32.97 -51.85
CA ARG A 387 -2.97 -32.64 -53.28
C ARG A 387 -2.30 -33.71 -54.12
N ILE A 388 -1.21 -34.32 -53.64
CA ILE A 388 -0.58 -35.50 -54.27
C ILE A 388 -1.58 -36.64 -54.38
N ASN A 389 -2.30 -36.95 -53.29
CA ASN A 389 -3.33 -37.99 -53.29
C ASN A 389 -4.50 -37.68 -54.23
N ALA A 390 -4.94 -36.42 -54.31
CA ALA A 390 -6.00 -35.99 -55.22
C ALA A 390 -5.58 -36.07 -56.70
N CYS A 391 -4.34 -35.73 -57.03
CA CYS A 391 -3.80 -35.91 -58.39
C CYS A 391 -3.66 -37.40 -58.76
N GLN A 392 -3.28 -38.27 -57.81
CA GLN A 392 -3.13 -39.72 -58.04
C GLN A 392 -4.47 -40.43 -58.22
N ASN A 393 -5.45 -40.12 -57.37
CA ASN A 393 -6.75 -40.76 -57.34
C ASN A 393 -7.84 -39.74 -57.68
N LYS A 394 -8.23 -39.66 -58.95
CA LYS A 394 -9.30 -38.77 -59.43
C LYS A 394 -10.68 -39.21 -58.90
N ASN A 395 -10.98 -38.87 -57.64
CA ASN A 395 -12.28 -39.08 -56.99
C ASN A 395 -13.09 -37.78 -56.97
N MET A 396 -14.42 -37.86 -57.10
CA MET A 396 -15.32 -36.69 -57.12
C MET A 396 -15.33 -35.90 -55.79
N ASP A 397 -14.94 -36.52 -54.68
CA ASP A 397 -14.94 -35.92 -53.33
C ASP A 397 -13.62 -35.22 -52.96
N LEU A 398 -12.60 -35.25 -53.84
CA LEU A 398 -11.28 -34.64 -53.60
C LEU A 398 -11.11 -33.32 -54.38
N GLU A 399 -10.21 -32.44 -53.91
CA GLU A 399 -9.84 -31.19 -54.59
C GLU A 399 -9.45 -31.47 -56.04
N GLN A 400 -10.13 -30.83 -57.00
CA GLN A 400 -9.78 -30.95 -58.42
C GLN A 400 -8.57 -30.07 -58.72
N ILE A 401 -7.38 -30.66 -58.55
CA ILE A 401 -6.10 -29.99 -58.82
C ILE A 401 -5.39 -30.67 -59.99
N THR A 402 -4.87 -29.87 -60.92
CA THR A 402 -4.06 -30.37 -62.03
C THR A 402 -2.63 -30.66 -61.58
N SER A 403 -1.95 -31.54 -62.31
CA SER A 403 -0.53 -31.86 -62.07
C SER A 403 0.36 -30.61 -62.09
N THR A 404 0.06 -29.65 -62.96
CA THR A 404 0.73 -28.35 -63.06
C THR A 404 0.50 -27.47 -61.83
N GLN A 405 -0.75 -27.32 -61.37
CA GLN A 405 -1.10 -26.53 -60.18
C GLN A 405 -0.47 -27.12 -58.90
N LEU A 406 -0.37 -28.45 -58.82
CA LEU A 406 0.37 -29.13 -57.74
C LEU A 406 1.86 -28.74 -57.77
N ASN A 407 2.49 -28.76 -58.95
CA ASN A 407 3.90 -28.40 -59.11
C ASN A 407 4.19 -26.93 -58.79
N ASP A 408 3.29 -26.03 -59.18
CA ASP A 408 3.44 -24.58 -58.93
C ASP A 408 3.37 -24.28 -57.42
N SER A 409 2.59 -25.04 -56.65
CA SER A 409 2.50 -24.88 -55.20
C SER A 409 3.81 -25.17 -54.44
N LEU A 410 4.76 -25.88 -55.06
CA LEU A 410 6.05 -26.20 -54.43
C LEU A 410 6.93 -24.97 -54.22
N GLU A 411 6.83 -23.95 -55.07
CA GLU A 411 7.66 -22.74 -54.95
C GLU A 411 7.40 -22.00 -53.63
N GLU A 412 6.12 -21.83 -53.26
CA GLU A 412 5.73 -21.22 -51.98
C GLU A 412 6.20 -22.06 -50.78
N ILE A 413 6.08 -23.39 -50.88
CA ILE A 413 6.54 -24.31 -49.84
C ILE A 413 8.05 -24.21 -49.64
N PHE A 414 8.84 -24.23 -50.71
CA PHE A 414 10.30 -24.08 -50.62
C PHE A 414 10.68 -22.74 -49.98
N GLY A 415 10.04 -21.65 -50.39
CA GLY A 415 10.25 -20.33 -49.79
C GLY A 415 9.92 -20.29 -48.29
N ALA A 416 8.88 -20.99 -47.85
CA ALA A 416 8.50 -21.05 -46.43
C ALA A 416 9.53 -21.83 -45.58
N PHE A 417 10.06 -22.95 -46.10
CA PHE A 417 11.10 -23.72 -45.42
C PHE A 417 12.42 -22.94 -45.31
N VAL A 418 12.83 -22.22 -46.36
CA VAL A 418 14.01 -21.35 -46.31
C VAL A 418 13.85 -20.24 -45.27
N LYS A 419 12.70 -19.55 -45.24
CA LYS A 419 12.42 -18.51 -44.23
C LYS A 419 12.47 -19.05 -42.80
N ARG A 420 11.96 -20.27 -42.58
CA ARG A 420 12.01 -20.92 -41.26
C ARG A 420 13.45 -21.25 -40.87
N TRP A 421 14.24 -21.71 -41.82
CA TRP A 421 15.66 -21.97 -41.59
C TRP A 421 16.41 -20.68 -41.24
N ASP A 422 16.21 -19.59 -41.99
CA ASP A 422 16.83 -18.29 -41.72
C ASP A 422 16.51 -17.79 -40.30
N TYR A 423 15.27 -17.98 -39.84
CA TYR A 423 14.85 -17.66 -38.47
C TYR A 423 15.53 -18.51 -37.39
N LEU A 424 15.76 -19.79 -37.67
CA LEU A 424 16.43 -20.75 -36.77
C LEU A 424 17.94 -20.73 -36.90
N GLN A 425 18.52 -20.00 -37.84
CA GLN A 425 19.96 -19.97 -38.02
C GLN A 425 20.61 -19.23 -36.84
N ARG A 426 21.76 -19.73 -36.38
CA ARG A 426 22.67 -18.94 -35.55
C ARG A 426 23.60 -18.20 -36.51
N GLU A 427 23.76 -16.89 -36.36
CA GLU A 427 24.81 -16.17 -37.09
C GLU A 427 26.14 -16.93 -36.99
N LYS A 428 26.74 -17.24 -38.16
CA LYS A 428 28.11 -17.74 -38.24
C LYS A 428 29.04 -16.60 -37.81
N THR A 429 29.34 -16.53 -36.53
CA THR A 429 30.48 -15.73 -36.08
C THR A 429 31.75 -16.32 -36.71
N GLY A 430 32.56 -15.44 -37.31
CA GLY A 430 33.66 -15.82 -38.19
C GLY A 430 34.65 -16.82 -37.60
N THR A 431 35.21 -17.62 -38.50
CA THR A 431 36.39 -18.48 -38.35
C THR A 431 37.42 -17.99 -37.32
N GLY A 432 37.74 -18.86 -36.35
CA GLY A 432 38.90 -18.77 -35.46
C GLY A 432 39.16 -20.14 -34.79
N PRO A 433 40.43 -20.52 -34.55
CA PRO A 433 40.92 -21.88 -34.80
C PRO A 433 40.70 -22.87 -33.64
N ASN A 434 40.56 -24.15 -34.01
CA ASN A 434 40.89 -25.34 -33.24
C ASN A 434 40.97 -25.17 -31.71
N GLY A 435 39.81 -25.27 -31.05
CA GLY A 435 39.73 -25.51 -29.62
C GLY A 435 40.04 -26.97 -29.30
N THR A 436 41.30 -27.23 -28.97
CA THR A 436 41.80 -28.47 -28.35
C THR A 436 40.84 -28.97 -27.26
N ILE A 437 40.39 -30.22 -27.40
CA ILE A 437 39.60 -30.94 -26.41
C ILE A 437 40.48 -31.11 -25.16
N ALA A 438 40.16 -30.35 -24.10
CA ALA A 438 40.71 -30.57 -22.77
C ALA A 438 40.01 -31.77 -22.13
N ASN A 439 40.77 -32.82 -21.86
CA ASN A 439 40.37 -34.00 -21.10
C ASN A 439 39.72 -33.60 -19.76
N ALA A 440 38.40 -33.73 -19.68
CA ALA A 440 37.66 -33.65 -18.42
C ALA A 440 37.78 -34.98 -17.67
N LYS A 441 38.43 -34.89 -16.51
CA LYS A 441 38.67 -35.94 -15.53
C LYS A 441 37.33 -36.49 -15.01
N VAL A 442 37.12 -37.79 -15.19
CA VAL A 442 35.97 -38.56 -14.71
C VAL A 442 35.88 -38.46 -13.19
N VAL A 443 34.76 -37.95 -12.68
CA VAL A 443 34.36 -38.04 -11.27
C VAL A 443 33.15 -38.96 -11.22
N PHE A 444 33.31 -40.11 -10.55
CA PHE A 444 32.23 -41.07 -10.30
C PHE A 444 31.32 -40.51 -9.21
N THR A 445 30.03 -40.38 -9.52
CA THR A 445 28.97 -40.35 -8.51
C THR A 445 27.99 -41.46 -8.84
N ASN A 446 27.90 -42.42 -7.92
CA ASN A 446 26.83 -43.41 -7.89
C ASN A 446 25.56 -42.68 -7.43
N ASP A 447 24.46 -42.82 -8.15
CA ASP A 447 23.20 -43.21 -7.53
C ASP A 447 22.22 -43.77 -8.56
N ASN A 448 21.88 -45.04 -8.31
CA ASN A 448 20.80 -45.76 -8.95
C ASN A 448 19.46 -45.23 -8.44
N THR A 449 18.53 -44.92 -9.34
CA THR A 449 17.21 -45.58 -9.39
C THR A 449 16.47 -45.12 -10.64
N ALA A 450 16.47 -45.97 -11.66
CA ALA A 450 15.53 -45.92 -12.78
C ALA A 450 14.45 -46.98 -12.55
N GLN A 451 13.17 -46.60 -12.55
CA GLN A 451 12.07 -47.50 -12.86
C GLN A 451 11.48 -47.07 -14.21
N ALA A 452 11.68 -47.94 -15.20
CA ALA A 452 11.04 -47.88 -16.50
C ALA A 452 9.61 -48.42 -16.40
N GLY A 453 8.68 -47.76 -17.11
CA GLY A 453 7.30 -48.19 -17.18
C GLY A 453 6.54 -47.54 -18.34
N LYS A 454 6.64 -48.19 -19.51
CA LYS A 454 5.71 -48.22 -20.66
C LYS A 454 5.37 -46.92 -21.40
N ILE A 455 5.86 -46.92 -22.63
CA ILE A 455 5.43 -46.17 -23.80
C ILE A 455 3.93 -46.40 -24.05
N SER A 456 3.18 -45.31 -24.17
CA SER A 456 1.95 -45.22 -24.97
C SER A 456 1.87 -43.82 -25.55
N LYS A 457 1.61 -43.77 -26.86
CA LYS A 457 1.46 -42.59 -27.70
C LYS A 457 0.67 -41.46 -27.03
N LEU A 458 1.32 -40.32 -26.86
CA LEU A 458 0.76 -39.01 -27.19
C LEU A 458 1.96 -38.11 -27.50
N ILE A 459 1.92 -37.42 -28.64
CA ILE A 459 2.86 -36.35 -28.96
C ILE A 459 2.55 -35.23 -27.98
N GLU A 460 3.22 -35.23 -26.82
CA GLU A 460 3.20 -34.09 -25.92
C GLU A 460 4.06 -32.99 -26.56
N ASP A 461 3.42 -31.86 -26.80
CA ASP A 461 3.99 -30.65 -27.35
C ASP A 461 5.26 -30.25 -26.55
N PRO A 462 6.47 -30.20 -27.16
CA PRO A 462 7.72 -29.77 -26.51
C PRO A 462 7.60 -28.40 -25.83
N THR A 463 6.66 -27.60 -26.32
CA THR A 463 6.20 -26.34 -25.75
C THR A 463 5.71 -26.51 -24.32
N PHE A 464 4.97 -27.58 -24.01
CA PHE A 464 4.47 -27.85 -22.66
C PHE A 464 5.61 -28.17 -21.69
N ALA A 465 6.67 -28.87 -22.11
CA ALA A 465 7.81 -29.18 -21.26
C ALA A 465 8.67 -27.94 -20.95
N THR A 466 8.94 -27.11 -21.96
CA THR A 466 9.70 -25.86 -21.82
C THR A 466 8.89 -24.79 -21.09
N ILE A 467 7.61 -24.61 -21.40
CA ILE A 467 6.72 -23.71 -20.64
C ILE A 467 6.55 -24.21 -19.20
N LYS A 468 6.41 -25.52 -18.96
CA LYS A 468 6.34 -26.10 -17.60
C LYS A 468 7.67 -26.02 -16.87
N SER A 469 8.80 -26.00 -17.57
CA SER A 469 10.15 -25.71 -17.04
C SER A 469 10.28 -24.23 -16.65
N ILE A 470 9.97 -23.30 -17.56
CA ILE A 470 9.93 -21.84 -17.30
C ILE A 470 8.99 -21.53 -16.11
N LEU A 471 7.83 -22.21 -16.04
CA LEU A 471 6.87 -22.12 -14.92
C LEU A 471 7.35 -22.84 -13.64
N LYS A 472 8.00 -24.02 -13.73
CA LYS A 472 8.60 -24.71 -12.55
C LYS A 472 9.72 -23.90 -11.94
N THR A 473 10.47 -23.13 -12.74
CA THR A 473 11.53 -22.26 -12.22
C THR A 473 10.97 -21.14 -11.32
N GLN A 474 9.66 -20.83 -11.36
CA GLN A 474 9.01 -20.01 -10.32
C GLN A 474 8.80 -20.79 -9.01
N ARG A 475 8.54 -22.10 -9.07
CA ARG A 475 8.20 -22.91 -7.90
C ARG A 475 9.36 -23.16 -6.94
N THR A 476 10.62 -23.14 -7.39
CA THR A 476 11.72 -23.65 -6.57
C THR A 476 12.69 -22.64 -5.95
N LYS A 477 12.79 -21.35 -6.34
CA LYS A 477 13.69 -20.41 -5.62
C LYS A 477 13.31 -18.93 -5.52
N LEU A 478 12.15 -18.47 -6.01
CA LEU A 478 11.70 -17.08 -5.84
C LEU A 478 10.19 -17.03 -5.53
N LYS A 479 9.76 -17.74 -4.47
CA LYS A 479 8.44 -17.53 -3.88
C LYS A 479 8.48 -16.22 -3.09
N PHE A 480 8.06 -15.13 -3.72
CA PHE A 480 7.58 -13.96 -2.99
C PHE A 480 6.16 -14.27 -2.51
N GLY A 481 6.01 -14.50 -1.22
CA GLY A 481 4.70 -14.67 -0.59
C GLY A 481 4.19 -16.12 -0.58
N LEU A 482 3.80 -16.56 0.61
CA LEU A 482 2.85 -17.64 0.80
C LEU A 482 1.51 -17.10 0.30
N ASP A 483 0.95 -17.65 -0.77
CA ASP A 483 -0.48 -17.50 -1.07
C ASP A 483 -1.24 -18.14 0.09
N ALA A 484 -1.54 -17.32 1.09
CA ALA A 484 -2.59 -17.59 2.05
C ALA A 484 -3.90 -17.41 1.26
N ALA A 485 -4.39 -18.55 0.78
CA ALA A 485 -5.80 -18.77 0.55
C ALA A 485 -6.58 -18.34 1.79
N ILE A 486 -7.07 -17.10 1.78
CA ILE A 486 -8.21 -16.63 2.56
C ILE A 486 -8.93 -15.65 1.65
N ASP A 487 -9.79 -16.19 0.79
CA ASP A 487 -11.16 -15.73 0.61
C ASP A 487 -11.89 -16.70 -0.32
N GLY A 488 -12.99 -17.30 0.18
CA GLY A 488 -14.03 -17.92 -0.64
C GLY A 488 -14.01 -19.44 -0.76
N GLU A 489 -14.70 -20.09 0.19
CA GLU A 489 -15.43 -21.37 0.16
C GLU A 489 -15.43 -22.21 -1.15
N GLU A 490 -15.19 -23.53 -1.04
CA GLU A 490 -16.28 -24.53 -0.90
C GLU A 490 -15.71 -25.96 -0.66
N TYR A 491 -16.45 -26.73 0.13
CA TYR A 491 -16.14 -28.07 0.63
C TYR A 491 -15.93 -29.13 -0.47
N LYS A 492 -14.96 -30.03 -0.26
CA LYS A 492 -15.20 -31.49 -0.36
C LYS A 492 -14.22 -32.30 0.49
N ARG A 493 -14.82 -33.03 1.44
CA ARG A 493 -14.25 -34.06 2.31
C ARG A 493 -13.69 -35.20 1.46
N GLU A 494 -12.52 -35.72 1.84
CA GLU A 494 -12.34 -37.17 1.97
C GLU A 494 -11.27 -37.51 3.02
N LYS A 495 -11.68 -38.43 3.89
CA LYS A 495 -10.97 -39.19 4.94
C LYS A 495 -9.91 -40.09 4.28
N SER A 496 -8.86 -40.66 4.89
CA SER A 496 -8.26 -40.76 6.21
C SER A 496 -6.93 -41.51 5.99
N ALA A 497 -5.88 -41.25 6.75
CA ALA A 497 -5.01 -42.30 7.31
C ALA A 497 -4.06 -41.71 8.35
N VAL A 498 -4.25 -42.17 9.58
CA VAL A 498 -3.44 -41.93 10.77
C VAL A 498 -2.16 -42.75 10.68
N SER A 499 -1.04 -42.19 11.13
CA SER A 499 0.03 -42.94 11.79
C SER A 499 0.80 -42.01 12.73
N GLN A 500 0.62 -42.22 14.02
CA GLN A 500 1.36 -41.63 15.13
C GLN A 500 2.68 -42.39 15.35
N SER A 501 3.74 -41.66 15.73
CA SER A 501 4.74 -42.07 16.75
C SER A 501 5.69 -40.88 16.97
N SER A 502 5.50 -40.05 18.00
CA SER A 502 6.00 -40.20 19.38
C SER A 502 7.52 -39.96 19.55
N SER A 503 7.82 -38.75 20.03
CA SER A 503 8.67 -38.43 21.20
C SER A 503 10.13 -38.92 21.30
N LYS A 504 11.03 -37.93 21.46
CA LYS A 504 12.05 -37.71 22.52
C LYS A 504 13.09 -36.75 21.92
N GLY A 505 13.45 -35.60 22.47
CA GLY A 505 13.58 -35.22 23.88
C GLY A 505 15.03 -35.40 24.33
N SER A 506 15.88 -34.37 24.19
CA SER A 506 17.01 -34.10 25.08
C SER A 506 17.64 -32.72 24.82
N GLU A 507 17.49 -31.84 25.79
CA GLU A 507 18.40 -30.72 26.05
C GLU A 507 19.76 -31.25 26.55
N GLN A 508 20.87 -30.56 26.22
CA GLN A 508 21.79 -29.95 27.20
C GLN A 508 23.15 -29.54 26.58
N SER A 509 23.43 -28.24 26.75
CA SER A 509 24.65 -27.66 27.36
C SER A 509 26.04 -27.73 26.69
N MET A 510 26.52 -26.52 26.34
CA MET A 510 27.80 -25.89 26.72
C MET A 510 29.11 -26.69 26.62
N THR A 511 30.08 -26.21 25.81
CA THR A 511 31.27 -25.47 26.31
C THR A 511 32.23 -24.95 25.20
N LYS A 512 32.58 -23.66 25.36
CA LYS A 512 33.79 -22.87 25.03
C LYS A 512 34.99 -23.52 24.34
N ILE A 513 35.64 -22.76 23.44
CA ILE A 513 37.06 -22.29 23.40
C ILE A 513 37.13 -21.22 22.29
N ASN A 514 37.24 -19.91 22.55
CA ASN A 514 38.40 -19.10 22.93
C ASN A 514 39.51 -19.03 21.86
N GLN A 515 39.65 -17.88 21.17
CA GLN A 515 40.95 -17.26 20.89
C GLN A 515 40.76 -15.78 20.50
N LYS A 516 41.15 -14.91 21.44
CA LYS A 516 41.46 -13.49 21.23
C LYS A 516 42.87 -13.38 20.65
N ALA A 517 43.07 -12.42 19.76
CA ALA A 517 44.33 -11.69 19.64
C ALA A 517 44.01 -10.19 19.51
N ASN A 518 44.54 -9.43 20.46
CA ASN A 518 44.55 -7.97 20.53
C ASN A 518 45.97 -7.54 20.08
N ILE A 519 46.13 -6.35 19.48
CA ILE A 519 47.22 -5.38 19.74
C ILE A 519 47.05 -4.12 18.87
N ASP A 520 46.89 -3.00 19.58
CA ASP A 520 47.34 -1.61 19.43
C ASP A 520 47.29 -0.80 18.12
N VAL A 521 46.35 0.15 18.13
CA VAL A 521 46.49 1.62 18.10
C VAL A 521 47.84 2.24 17.65
N LYS A 522 47.77 3.08 16.59
CA LYS A 522 48.43 4.40 16.53
C LYS A 522 47.54 5.43 15.82
N LYS A 523 47.37 6.60 16.48
CA LYS A 523 46.78 7.83 15.95
C LYS A 523 47.85 8.66 15.22
N THR A 524 47.47 9.31 14.11
CA THR A 524 47.93 10.66 13.74
C THR A 524 46.96 11.34 12.77
N ALA A 525 47.01 12.67 12.78
CA ALA A 525 45.96 13.62 12.43
C ALA A 525 45.92 14.09 10.96
N ILE A 526 44.70 14.44 10.54
CA ILE A 526 44.24 15.58 9.71
C ILE A 526 44.95 15.88 8.38
N GLY A 527 44.16 15.84 7.31
CA GLY A 527 44.46 16.48 6.02
C GLY A 527 43.24 16.46 5.08
N THR A 528 42.55 17.60 4.99
CA THR A 528 41.39 17.87 4.14
C THR A 528 41.77 17.84 2.64
N VAL A 529 41.23 16.90 1.84
CA VAL A 529 41.16 17.04 0.38
C VAL A 529 39.86 16.40 -0.14
N ARG A 530 38.99 17.24 -0.70
CA ARG A 530 37.90 16.84 -1.60
C ARG A 530 38.52 16.17 -2.83
N SER A 531 38.21 14.89 -3.07
CA SER A 531 38.20 14.35 -4.42
C SER A 531 37.14 13.26 -4.52
N SER A 532 36.15 13.49 -5.36
CA SER A 532 35.23 12.53 -5.93
C SER A 532 35.99 11.34 -6.53
N LYS A 533 36.16 10.26 -5.77
CA LYS A 533 36.61 8.98 -6.29
C LYS A 533 35.38 8.14 -6.61
N GLN A 534 35.04 8.12 -7.90
CA GLN A 534 34.30 7.02 -8.51
C GLN A 534 34.92 5.70 -8.05
N PHE A 535 34.10 4.88 -7.38
CA PHE A 535 34.41 3.48 -7.18
C PHE A 535 34.54 2.83 -8.56
N LYS A 536 35.78 2.64 -9.02
CA LYS A 536 36.09 1.68 -10.08
C LYS A 536 35.89 0.29 -9.48
N ILE A 537 34.67 -0.22 -9.60
CA ILE A 537 34.46 -1.66 -9.66
C ILE A 537 35.07 -2.07 -10.99
N ASP A 538 35.99 -3.04 -10.95
CA ASP A 538 36.45 -3.74 -12.14
C ASP A 538 35.23 -4.32 -12.85
N LYS A 539 34.70 -3.59 -13.82
CA LYS A 539 33.93 -4.17 -14.91
C LYS A 539 34.90 -5.12 -15.61
N LYS A 540 34.90 -6.39 -15.21
CA LYS A 540 34.95 -7.44 -16.22
C LYS A 540 33.58 -7.40 -16.89
N PRO A 541 33.42 -6.72 -18.05
CA PRO A 541 32.23 -6.97 -18.83
C PRO A 541 32.32 -8.45 -19.20
N LEU A 542 31.37 -9.25 -18.73
CA LEU A 542 30.97 -10.42 -19.49
C LEU A 542 30.26 -9.84 -20.74
N SER A 543 31.05 -9.24 -21.63
CA SER A 543 30.57 -8.77 -22.92
C SER A 543 30.30 -10.03 -23.73
N LEU A 544 29.06 -10.53 -23.65
CA LEU A 544 28.44 -11.17 -24.80
C LEU A 544 28.36 -10.08 -25.88
N GLY A 545 29.45 -9.93 -26.63
CA GLY A 545 29.48 -9.18 -27.87
C GLY A 545 28.67 -9.97 -28.88
N ILE A 546 27.37 -9.71 -28.91
CA ILE A 546 26.47 -10.15 -29.96
C ILE A 546 25.87 -8.88 -30.52
N ASP A 547 26.18 -8.64 -31.78
CA ASP A 547 25.70 -7.50 -32.54
C ASP A 547 24.17 -7.65 -32.66
N THR A 548 23.41 -6.70 -32.13
CA THR A 548 21.93 -6.79 -32.03
C THR A 548 21.23 -6.39 -33.34
N SER A 549 21.93 -6.49 -34.46
CA SER A 549 21.50 -6.03 -35.79
C SER A 549 20.53 -7.01 -36.46
N SER A 550 20.56 -8.30 -36.12
CA SER A 550 19.68 -9.33 -36.69
C SER A 550 18.47 -9.61 -35.78
N LYS A 551 17.50 -8.69 -35.75
CA LYS A 551 16.24 -8.83 -34.98
C LYS A 551 15.34 -9.98 -35.44
N GLU A 552 15.66 -10.59 -36.57
CA GLU A 552 14.82 -11.59 -37.23
C GLU A 552 15.14 -13.04 -36.84
N GLN A 553 16.23 -13.30 -36.10
CA GLN A 553 16.62 -14.66 -35.69
C GLN A 553 16.25 -14.96 -34.24
N PHE A 554 15.84 -16.20 -33.94
CA PHE A 554 15.36 -16.59 -32.62
C PHE A 554 16.40 -16.37 -31.50
N ILE A 555 17.61 -16.92 -31.64
CA ILE A 555 18.63 -16.88 -30.58
C ILE A 555 19.13 -15.46 -30.29
N PRO A 556 19.53 -14.65 -31.29
CA PRO A 556 19.91 -13.26 -31.07
C PRO A 556 18.80 -12.42 -30.42
N HIS A 557 17.54 -12.64 -30.82
CA HIS A 557 16.41 -11.94 -30.23
C HIS A 557 16.23 -12.28 -28.74
N ILE A 558 16.27 -13.57 -28.38
CA ILE A 558 16.22 -13.99 -26.97
C ILE A 558 17.40 -13.43 -26.18
N GLN A 559 18.61 -13.46 -26.73
CA GLN A 559 19.79 -12.89 -26.07
C GLN A 559 19.64 -11.38 -25.86
N GLY A 560 19.06 -10.65 -26.80
CA GLY A 560 18.68 -9.25 -26.66
C GLY A 560 17.70 -9.02 -25.49
N ILE A 561 16.61 -9.80 -25.42
CA ILE A 561 15.64 -9.74 -24.31
C ILE A 561 16.32 -9.99 -22.96
N LEU A 562 17.19 -11.00 -22.88
CA LEU A 562 17.90 -11.35 -21.64
C LEU A 562 18.90 -10.26 -21.23
N LYS A 563 19.61 -9.65 -22.19
CA LYS A 563 20.52 -8.53 -21.96
C LYS A 563 19.78 -7.30 -21.43
N ASP A 564 18.71 -6.87 -22.11
CA ASP A 564 17.88 -5.74 -21.68
C ASP A 564 17.32 -5.95 -20.27
N THR A 565 16.92 -7.18 -19.96
CA THR A 565 16.43 -7.56 -18.63
C THR A 565 17.54 -7.47 -17.59
N SER A 566 18.73 -8.01 -17.90
CA SER A 566 19.89 -7.98 -17.01
C SER A 566 20.30 -6.54 -16.69
N ASP A 567 20.41 -5.68 -17.71
CA ASP A 567 20.78 -4.28 -17.56
C ASP A 567 19.71 -3.50 -16.75
N GLY A 568 18.42 -3.75 -17.03
CA GLY A 568 17.31 -3.15 -16.31
C GLY A 568 17.22 -3.58 -14.83
N LEU A 569 17.47 -4.85 -14.54
CA LEU A 569 17.53 -5.38 -13.17
C LEU A 569 18.74 -4.82 -12.42
N LEU A 570 19.91 -4.78 -13.05
CA LEU A 570 21.14 -4.27 -12.43
C LEU A 570 21.01 -2.77 -12.13
N SER A 571 20.51 -1.97 -13.06
CA SER A 571 20.22 -0.55 -12.84
C SER A 571 19.20 -0.33 -11.72
N THR A 572 18.15 -1.15 -11.65
CA THR A 572 17.16 -1.08 -10.57
C THR A 572 17.79 -1.42 -9.21
N ALA A 573 18.72 -2.40 -9.18
CA ALA A 573 19.43 -2.79 -7.98
C ALA A 573 20.46 -1.75 -7.53
N GLU A 574 21.22 -1.16 -8.45
CA GLU A 574 22.17 -0.07 -8.15
C GLU A 574 21.48 1.09 -7.43
N VAL A 575 20.31 1.52 -7.93
CA VAL A 575 19.52 2.58 -7.29
C VAL A 575 19.06 2.17 -5.89
N PHE A 576 18.56 0.94 -5.73
CA PHE A 576 18.07 0.45 -4.44
C PHE A 576 19.19 0.33 -3.40
N TYR A 577 20.31 -0.33 -3.72
CA TYR A 577 21.40 -0.52 -2.78
C TYR A 577 22.14 0.80 -2.47
N ALA A 578 22.18 1.76 -3.41
CA ALA A 578 22.66 3.11 -3.14
C ALA A 578 21.76 3.88 -2.15
N GLN A 579 20.43 3.75 -2.28
CA GLN A 579 19.47 4.39 -1.38
C GLN A 579 19.37 3.72 0.00
N LYS A 580 19.52 2.40 0.06
CA LYS A 580 19.55 1.60 1.30
C LYS A 580 20.69 2.04 2.23
N GLY A 581 21.87 2.31 1.67
CA GLY A 581 23.07 2.62 2.45
C GLY A 581 23.43 1.49 3.41
N SER A 582 23.68 1.83 4.68
CA SER A 582 24.04 0.86 5.74
C SER A 582 22.84 0.23 6.46
N ASN A 583 21.60 0.57 6.08
CA ASN A 583 20.41 0.03 6.74
C ASN A 583 20.25 -1.46 6.41
N PRO A 584 19.91 -2.35 7.37
CA PRO A 584 19.67 -3.76 7.07
C PRO A 584 18.43 -3.92 6.19
N VAL A 585 18.42 -4.96 5.36
CA VAL A 585 17.21 -5.34 4.62
C VAL A 585 16.22 -5.98 5.58
N THR A 586 14.96 -5.59 5.47
CA THR A 586 13.90 -6.03 6.36
C THR A 586 13.35 -7.41 6.03
N ARG A 587 13.73 -7.97 4.88
CA ARG A 587 13.29 -9.29 4.40
C ARG A 587 14.48 -10.14 3.91
N PRO A 588 15.43 -10.50 4.79
CA PRO A 588 16.67 -11.19 4.41
C PRO A 588 16.45 -12.60 3.84
N GLN A 589 15.29 -13.22 4.10
CA GLN A 589 14.96 -14.53 3.52
C GLN A 589 14.74 -14.50 2.01
N VAL A 590 14.45 -13.32 1.45
CA VAL A 590 14.04 -13.18 0.03
C VAL A 590 14.91 -12.16 -0.70
N LEU A 591 15.32 -11.10 0.00
CA LEU A 591 16.11 -10.01 -0.53
C LEU A 591 17.56 -10.11 -0.02
N GLN A 592 18.52 -10.04 -0.93
CA GLN A 592 19.94 -10.17 -0.63
C GLN A 592 20.48 -8.92 0.07
N GLU A 593 21.50 -9.09 0.92
CA GLU A 593 22.06 -7.96 1.68
C GLU A 593 22.96 -7.06 0.84
N THR A 594 23.68 -7.64 -0.13
CA THR A 594 24.62 -6.91 -0.98
C THR A 594 24.23 -6.96 -2.46
N LEU A 595 24.72 -5.97 -3.21
CA LEU A 595 24.51 -5.88 -4.66
C LEU A 595 25.15 -7.08 -5.37
N GLU A 596 26.30 -7.57 -4.90
CA GLU A 596 27.01 -8.71 -5.47
C GLU A 596 26.18 -9.99 -5.37
N GLN A 597 25.61 -10.26 -4.19
CA GLN A 597 24.74 -11.43 -3.97
C GLN A 597 23.48 -11.36 -4.84
N PHE A 598 22.86 -10.18 -4.94
CA PHE A 598 21.72 -9.97 -5.84
C PHE A 598 22.11 -10.24 -7.30
N THR A 599 23.24 -9.70 -7.73
CA THR A 599 23.75 -9.86 -9.11
C THR A 599 24.02 -11.32 -9.43
N GLU A 600 24.58 -12.10 -8.50
CA GLU A 600 24.79 -13.54 -8.68
C GLU A 600 23.47 -14.30 -8.88
N VAL A 601 22.48 -14.05 -8.01
CA VAL A 601 21.16 -14.70 -8.10
C VAL A 601 20.45 -14.35 -9.41
N ILE A 602 20.49 -13.08 -9.83
CA ILE A 602 19.90 -12.66 -11.10
C ILE A 602 20.65 -13.22 -12.29
N THR A 603 21.99 -13.22 -12.27
CA THR A 603 22.80 -13.80 -13.35
C THR A 603 22.50 -15.29 -13.52
N GLN A 604 22.38 -16.04 -12.41
CA GLN A 604 21.96 -17.44 -12.43
C GLN A 604 20.55 -17.60 -13.03
N LYS A 605 19.62 -16.70 -12.68
CA LYS A 605 18.24 -16.75 -13.17
C LYS A 605 18.13 -16.45 -14.66
N ILE A 606 18.82 -15.41 -15.13
CA ILE A 606 18.89 -15.03 -16.55
C ILE A 606 19.60 -16.11 -17.36
N GLY A 607 20.70 -16.67 -16.83
CA GLY A 607 21.39 -17.83 -17.43
C GLY A 607 20.49 -19.05 -17.56
N SER A 608 19.63 -19.32 -16.57
CA SER A 608 18.62 -20.38 -16.65
C SER A 608 17.60 -20.14 -17.77
N TYR A 609 17.17 -18.90 -18.02
CA TYR A 609 16.29 -18.60 -19.16
C TYR A 609 17.02 -18.77 -20.50
N GLY A 610 18.29 -18.37 -20.58
CA GLY A 610 19.13 -18.61 -21.76
C GLY A 610 19.28 -20.09 -22.07
N SER A 611 19.59 -20.93 -21.07
CA SER A 611 19.69 -22.39 -21.25
C SER A 611 18.36 -23.00 -21.72
N GLN A 612 17.23 -22.59 -21.12
CA GLN A 612 15.91 -23.11 -21.51
C GLN A 612 15.54 -22.72 -22.95
N ALA A 613 15.89 -21.51 -23.39
CA ALA A 613 15.67 -21.09 -24.77
C ALA A 613 16.59 -21.82 -25.76
N ASP A 614 17.84 -22.10 -25.38
CA ASP A 614 18.79 -22.88 -26.17
C ASP A 614 18.34 -24.34 -26.34
N ASP A 615 17.81 -24.96 -25.28
CA ASP A 615 17.22 -26.30 -25.31
C ASP A 615 15.97 -26.36 -26.20
N TYR A 616 15.11 -25.35 -26.12
CA TYR A 616 13.93 -25.23 -26.98
C TYR A 616 14.32 -25.05 -28.44
N HIS A 617 15.25 -24.14 -28.74
CA HIS A 617 15.77 -23.95 -30.09
C HIS A 617 16.37 -25.24 -30.66
N ASN A 618 17.08 -26.00 -29.81
CA ASN A 618 17.61 -27.30 -30.18
C ASN A 618 16.50 -28.31 -30.57
N GLN A 619 15.38 -28.31 -29.85
CA GLN A 619 14.20 -29.11 -30.21
C GLN A 619 13.59 -28.63 -31.54
N CYS A 620 13.50 -27.32 -31.77
CA CYS A 620 13.02 -26.77 -33.04
C CYS A 620 13.90 -27.19 -34.23
N LEU A 621 15.23 -27.26 -34.05
CA LEU A 621 16.13 -27.76 -35.11
C LEU A 621 15.86 -29.23 -35.44
N GLN A 622 15.62 -30.08 -34.43
CA GLN A 622 15.29 -31.49 -34.65
C GLN A 622 13.92 -31.65 -35.33
N GLU A 623 12.91 -30.92 -34.89
CA GLU A 623 11.57 -30.89 -35.48
C GLU A 623 11.63 -30.42 -36.95
N PHE A 624 12.35 -29.34 -37.22
CA PHE A 624 12.51 -28.78 -38.56
C PHE A 624 13.20 -29.79 -39.51
N ARG A 625 14.24 -30.49 -39.05
CA ARG A 625 14.88 -31.57 -39.84
C ARG A 625 13.91 -32.70 -40.16
N HIS A 626 13.04 -33.07 -39.22
CA HIS A 626 12.01 -34.07 -39.48
C HIS A 626 10.98 -33.60 -40.53
N GLN A 627 10.55 -32.34 -40.44
CA GLN A 627 9.68 -31.74 -41.47
C GLN A 627 10.37 -31.68 -42.84
N LEU A 628 11.68 -31.43 -42.88
CA LEU A 628 12.45 -31.39 -44.11
C LEU A 628 12.57 -32.76 -44.79
N LEU A 629 12.73 -33.83 -44.01
CA LEU A 629 12.67 -35.20 -44.54
C LEU A 629 11.32 -35.50 -45.18
N ASN A 630 10.22 -35.11 -44.51
CA ASN A 630 8.88 -35.30 -45.07
C ASN A 630 8.68 -34.47 -46.35
N LEU A 631 9.20 -33.24 -46.40
CA LEU A 631 9.19 -32.43 -47.62
C LEU A 631 9.90 -33.14 -48.77
N GLU A 632 11.12 -33.63 -48.53
CA GLU A 632 11.91 -34.33 -49.55
C GLU A 632 11.17 -35.57 -50.09
N ASP A 633 10.58 -36.37 -49.21
CA ASP A 633 9.81 -37.57 -49.58
C ASP A 633 8.55 -37.23 -50.40
N LEU A 634 7.80 -36.19 -50.02
CA LEU A 634 6.61 -35.73 -50.76
C LEU A 634 6.98 -35.13 -52.11
N CYS A 635 8.04 -34.30 -52.17
CA CYS A 635 8.53 -33.71 -53.41
C CYS A 635 8.99 -34.76 -54.43
N ALA A 636 9.51 -35.90 -53.97
CA ALA A 636 9.88 -37.00 -54.87
C ALA A 636 8.70 -37.66 -55.60
N GLN A 637 7.47 -37.48 -55.12
CA GLN A 637 6.27 -38.06 -55.74
C GLN A 637 5.70 -37.17 -56.86
N VAL A 638 5.91 -35.86 -56.79
CA VAL A 638 5.31 -34.89 -57.72
C VAL A 638 5.78 -35.07 -59.18
N PRO A 639 7.08 -35.24 -59.49
CA PRO A 639 7.55 -35.38 -60.87
C PRO A 639 6.88 -36.48 -61.67
N GLY A 640 6.59 -37.62 -61.04
CA GLY A 640 5.92 -38.75 -61.69
C GLY A 640 4.51 -38.40 -62.17
N LEU A 641 3.79 -37.56 -61.41
CA LEU A 641 2.43 -37.13 -61.76
C LEU A 641 2.44 -36.12 -62.91
N VAL A 642 3.35 -35.14 -62.86
CA VAL A 642 3.48 -34.09 -63.89
C VAL A 642 3.91 -34.68 -65.23
N ILE A 643 4.97 -35.50 -65.23
CA ILE A 643 5.48 -36.12 -66.45
C ILE A 643 4.50 -37.18 -66.96
N GLY A 644 3.85 -37.92 -66.06
CA GLY A 644 2.81 -38.89 -66.39
C GLY A 644 1.62 -38.25 -67.11
N ASP A 645 1.11 -37.13 -66.60
CA ASP A 645 0.01 -36.39 -67.22
C ASP A 645 0.42 -35.82 -68.60
N TYR A 646 1.65 -35.29 -68.71
CA TYR A 646 2.20 -34.81 -69.98
C TYR A 646 2.23 -35.91 -71.07
N VAL A 647 2.78 -37.10 -70.77
CA VAL A 647 2.85 -38.18 -71.76
C VAL A 647 1.48 -38.69 -72.17
N GLN A 648 0.53 -38.78 -71.22
CA GLN A 648 -0.85 -39.20 -71.54
C GLN A 648 -1.54 -38.18 -72.44
N ASN A 649 -1.36 -36.88 -72.19
CA ASN A 649 -1.91 -35.82 -73.04
C ASN A 649 -1.31 -35.86 -74.45
N GLN A 650 0.01 -36.07 -74.59
CA GLN A 650 0.67 -36.18 -75.90
C GLN A 650 0.23 -37.42 -76.69
N ILE A 651 0.05 -38.58 -76.03
CA ILE A 651 -0.53 -39.78 -76.67
C ILE A 651 -1.95 -39.50 -77.16
N LEU A 652 -2.77 -38.82 -76.35
CA LEU A 652 -4.14 -38.48 -76.71
C LEU A 652 -4.20 -37.49 -77.87
N GLU A 653 -3.36 -36.46 -77.89
CA GLU A 653 -3.25 -35.49 -78.99
C GLU A 653 -2.82 -36.17 -80.29
N SER A 654 -1.81 -37.03 -80.23
CA SER A 654 -1.35 -37.83 -81.38
C SER A 654 -2.46 -38.73 -81.92
N LYS A 655 -3.21 -39.40 -81.03
CA LYS A 655 -4.37 -40.22 -81.41
C LYS A 655 -5.49 -39.38 -82.04
N LYS A 656 -5.83 -38.23 -81.47
CA LYS A 656 -6.83 -37.31 -82.06
C LYS A 656 -6.42 -36.85 -83.46
N ALA A 657 -5.13 -36.52 -83.65
CA ALA A 657 -4.59 -36.14 -84.95
C ALA A 657 -4.67 -37.29 -85.97
N HIS A 658 -4.40 -38.52 -85.52
CA HIS A 658 -4.58 -39.73 -86.33
C HIS A 658 -6.06 -39.94 -86.71
N ASP A 659 -6.98 -39.91 -85.75
CA ASP A 659 -8.42 -40.11 -85.96
C ASP A 659 -9.00 -39.05 -86.91
N ALA A 660 -8.53 -37.80 -86.83
CA ALA A 660 -8.92 -36.72 -87.75
C ALA A 660 -8.52 -37.02 -89.20
N LEU A 661 -7.28 -37.48 -89.43
CA LEU A 661 -6.82 -37.89 -90.76
C LEU A 661 -7.61 -39.08 -91.29
N VAL A 662 -7.88 -40.08 -90.45
CA VAL A 662 -8.71 -41.25 -90.82
C VAL A 662 -10.10 -40.80 -91.26
N SER A 663 -10.73 -39.88 -90.54
CA SER A 663 -12.06 -39.36 -90.88
C SER A 663 -12.08 -38.62 -92.22
N GLU A 664 -11.05 -37.85 -92.55
CA GLU A 664 -10.94 -37.16 -93.84
C GLU A 664 -10.79 -38.16 -95.00
N PHE A 665 -9.93 -39.17 -94.81
CA PHE A 665 -9.69 -40.20 -95.81
C PHE A 665 -10.89 -41.10 -96.05
N GLN A 666 -11.68 -41.38 -95.01
CA GLN A 666 -12.91 -42.18 -95.12
C GLN A 666 -13.89 -41.58 -96.14
N SER A 667 -14.01 -40.24 -96.21
CA SER A 667 -14.85 -39.56 -97.22
C SER A 667 -14.36 -39.81 -98.65
N ILE A 668 -13.04 -39.84 -98.86
CA ILE A 668 -12.43 -40.14 -100.17
C ILE A 668 -12.69 -41.60 -100.55
N LEU A 669 -12.54 -42.53 -99.60
CA LEU A 669 -12.85 -43.94 -99.82
C LEU A 669 -14.33 -44.15 -100.21
N GLU A 670 -15.27 -43.45 -99.57
CA GLU A 670 -16.69 -43.53 -99.91
C GLU A 670 -17.00 -43.00 -101.31
N GLN A 671 -16.35 -41.91 -101.73
CA GLN A 671 -16.48 -41.37 -103.09
C GLN A 671 -15.94 -42.36 -104.14
N LEU A 672 -14.78 -42.95 -103.89
CA LEU A 672 -14.17 -43.95 -104.77
C LEU A 672 -15.00 -45.25 -104.82
N ALA A 673 -15.56 -45.69 -103.69
CA ALA A 673 -16.48 -46.83 -103.63
C ALA A 673 -17.79 -46.55 -104.39
N THR A 674 -18.31 -45.33 -104.32
CA THR A 674 -19.47 -44.91 -105.11
C THR A 674 -19.17 -44.97 -106.61
N ARG A 675 -18.00 -44.47 -107.04
CA ARG A 675 -17.54 -44.60 -108.44
C ARG A 675 -17.33 -46.06 -108.85
N GLN A 676 -16.73 -46.87 -107.99
CA GLN A 676 -16.55 -48.31 -108.22
C GLN A 676 -17.90 -49.02 -108.45
N THR A 677 -18.90 -48.75 -107.62
CA THR A 677 -20.25 -49.33 -107.79
C THR A 677 -20.98 -48.78 -109.02
N ALA A 678 -20.77 -47.51 -109.38
CA ALA A 678 -21.32 -46.93 -110.61
C ALA A 678 -20.72 -47.60 -111.85
N ASN A 679 -19.39 -47.70 -111.93
CA ASN A 679 -18.69 -48.36 -113.04
C ASN A 679 -19.12 -49.84 -113.16
N LYS A 680 -19.29 -50.52 -112.02
CA LYS A 680 -19.85 -51.89 -111.97
C LYS A 680 -21.26 -52.00 -112.53
N LYS A 681 -22.13 -51.01 -112.26
CA LYS A 681 -23.50 -51.00 -112.80
C LYS A 681 -23.55 -50.70 -114.29
N GLU A 682 -22.65 -49.85 -114.77
CA GLU A 682 -22.54 -49.53 -116.20
C GLU A 682 -21.96 -50.67 -117.02
N LEU A 683 -21.20 -51.60 -116.41
CA LEU A 683 -20.73 -52.82 -117.06
C LEU A 683 -21.89 -53.81 -117.34
N ARG A 684 -22.66 -53.51 -118.39
CA ARG A 684 -23.79 -54.31 -118.86
C ARG A 684 -23.34 -55.28 -119.96
N PRO A 685 -24.01 -56.44 -120.11
CA PRO A 685 -23.72 -57.37 -121.20
C PRO A 685 -23.66 -56.69 -122.57
N THR A 686 -24.56 -55.75 -122.85
CA THR A 686 -24.67 -55.03 -124.14
C THR A 686 -23.40 -54.31 -124.58
N LEU A 687 -22.54 -53.89 -123.65
CA LEU A 687 -21.26 -53.21 -123.96
C LEU A 687 -20.22 -54.14 -124.59
N GLY A 688 -20.44 -55.46 -124.58
CA GLY A 688 -19.57 -56.42 -125.26
C GLY A 688 -19.71 -56.44 -126.78
N HIS A 689 -20.74 -55.78 -127.35
CA HIS A 689 -21.00 -55.79 -128.80
C HIS A 689 -19.94 -54.98 -129.58
N PRO A 690 -19.46 -55.44 -130.76
CA PRO A 690 -18.38 -54.79 -131.50
C PRO A 690 -18.56 -53.29 -131.81
N ASN A 691 -19.80 -52.85 -132.05
CA ASN A 691 -20.14 -51.44 -132.30
C ASN A 691 -20.01 -50.52 -131.08
N LEU A 692 -19.93 -51.07 -129.86
CA LEU A 692 -19.80 -50.34 -128.59
C LEU A 692 -18.42 -50.56 -127.95
N LYS A 693 -17.44 -51.02 -128.73
CA LYS A 693 -16.07 -51.29 -128.27
C LYS A 693 -15.40 -50.06 -127.66
N ASP A 694 -15.65 -48.88 -128.25
CA ASP A 694 -15.08 -47.62 -127.76
C ASP A 694 -15.70 -47.22 -126.42
N ASP A 695 -16.99 -47.48 -126.20
CA ASP A 695 -17.67 -47.22 -124.92
C ASP A 695 -17.21 -48.17 -123.80
N LEU A 696 -16.98 -49.46 -124.12
CA LEU A 696 -16.38 -50.41 -123.17
C LEU A 696 -14.93 -50.05 -122.84
N ALA A 697 -14.15 -49.59 -123.82
CA ALA A 697 -12.80 -49.12 -123.61
C ALA A 697 -12.78 -47.84 -122.74
N ALA A 698 -13.72 -46.92 -122.96
CA ALA A 698 -13.89 -45.74 -122.12
C ALA A 698 -14.25 -46.10 -120.66
N LEU A 699 -15.16 -47.06 -120.44
CA LEU A 699 -15.51 -47.53 -119.09
C LEU A 699 -14.31 -48.22 -118.40
N CYS A 700 -13.54 -49.01 -119.14
CA CYS A 700 -12.30 -49.61 -118.62
C CYS A 700 -11.23 -48.56 -118.30
N ALA A 701 -11.13 -47.50 -119.10
CA ALA A 701 -10.23 -46.39 -118.84
C ALA A 701 -10.66 -45.61 -117.58
N MET A 702 -11.96 -45.35 -117.39
CA MET A 702 -12.51 -44.71 -116.18
C MET A 702 -12.28 -45.57 -114.93
N GLU A 703 -12.40 -46.89 -115.04
CA GLU A 703 -12.11 -47.80 -113.93
C GLU A 703 -10.62 -47.87 -113.62
N TYR A 704 -9.77 -47.90 -114.64
CA TYR A 704 -8.32 -47.86 -114.48
C TYR A 704 -7.86 -46.55 -113.84
N GLU A 705 -8.46 -45.42 -114.23
CA GLU A 705 -8.25 -44.12 -113.60
C GLU A 705 -8.71 -44.11 -112.13
N ARG A 706 -9.86 -44.72 -111.81
CA ARG A 706 -10.34 -44.91 -110.42
C ARG A 706 -9.36 -45.75 -109.60
N HIS A 707 -8.81 -46.83 -110.17
CA HIS A 707 -7.82 -47.70 -109.54
C HIS A 707 -6.51 -46.95 -109.25
N LEU A 708 -5.99 -46.21 -110.23
CA LEU A 708 -4.80 -45.37 -110.05
C LEU A 708 -5.03 -44.32 -108.95
N ASN A 709 -6.17 -43.62 -108.99
CA ASN A 709 -6.54 -42.67 -107.94
C ASN A 709 -6.65 -43.34 -106.57
N PHE A 710 -7.20 -44.56 -106.47
CA PHE A 710 -7.28 -45.28 -105.20
C PHE A 710 -5.89 -45.60 -104.63
N VAL A 711 -5.00 -46.17 -105.46
CA VAL A 711 -3.63 -46.51 -105.03
C VAL A 711 -2.85 -45.26 -104.66
N GLU A 712 -2.99 -44.18 -105.42
CA GLU A 712 -2.38 -42.88 -105.12
C GLU A 712 -2.90 -42.31 -103.79
N HIS A 713 -4.22 -42.27 -103.60
CA HIS A 713 -4.82 -41.75 -102.37
C HIS A 713 -4.46 -42.58 -101.14
N VAL A 714 -4.42 -43.92 -101.22
CA VAL A 714 -3.98 -44.80 -100.12
C VAL A 714 -2.50 -44.55 -99.79
N THR A 715 -1.65 -44.41 -100.81
CA THR A 715 -0.22 -44.17 -100.62
C THR A 715 0.01 -42.81 -99.97
N ARG A 716 -0.57 -41.75 -100.51
CA ARG A 716 -0.49 -40.39 -99.98
C ARG A 716 -1.06 -40.26 -98.58
N PHE A 717 -2.19 -40.91 -98.29
CA PHE A 717 -2.78 -40.94 -96.96
C PHE A 717 -1.83 -41.60 -95.94
N THR A 718 -1.24 -42.74 -96.30
CA THR A 718 -0.28 -43.44 -95.43
C THR A 718 0.96 -42.58 -95.17
N GLU A 719 1.52 -41.96 -96.22
CA GLU A 719 2.67 -41.05 -96.09
C GLU A 719 2.33 -39.88 -95.15
N THR A 720 1.16 -39.26 -95.32
CA THR A 720 0.70 -38.15 -94.46
C THR A 720 0.51 -38.60 -93.00
N GLN A 721 -0.03 -39.80 -92.76
CA GLN A 721 -0.17 -40.34 -91.41
C GLN A 721 1.19 -40.63 -90.75
N GLN A 722 2.13 -41.18 -91.52
CA GLN A 722 3.48 -41.48 -91.06
C GLN A 722 4.27 -40.18 -90.75
N GLU A 723 4.19 -39.17 -91.62
CA GLU A 723 4.78 -37.85 -91.38
C GLU A 723 4.21 -37.19 -90.12
N ASN A 724 2.89 -37.26 -89.92
CA ASN A 724 2.24 -36.71 -88.72
C ASN A 724 2.68 -37.46 -87.45
N ALA A 725 2.78 -38.79 -87.49
CA ALA A 725 3.28 -39.57 -86.35
C ALA A 725 4.71 -39.18 -85.97
N VAL A 726 5.61 -39.03 -86.97
CA VAL A 726 7.00 -38.59 -86.74
C VAL A 726 7.05 -37.17 -86.16
N LYS A 727 6.26 -36.25 -86.71
CA LYS A 727 6.16 -34.87 -86.21
C LYS A 727 5.69 -34.82 -84.76
N ASN A 728 4.65 -35.59 -84.40
CA ASN A 728 4.17 -35.66 -83.01
C ASN A 728 5.22 -36.28 -82.08
N GLY A 729 6.00 -37.26 -82.57
CA GLY A 729 7.16 -37.81 -81.86
C GLY A 729 8.22 -36.75 -81.56
N GLN A 730 8.56 -35.89 -82.51
CA GLN A 730 9.51 -34.78 -82.30
C GLN A 730 8.99 -33.79 -81.26
N VAL A 731 7.75 -33.32 -81.41
CA VAL A 731 7.11 -32.38 -80.46
C VAL A 731 7.09 -32.96 -79.04
N PHE A 732 6.78 -34.24 -78.89
CA PHE A 732 6.80 -34.94 -77.61
C PHE A 732 8.19 -34.93 -76.96
N VAL A 733 9.26 -35.27 -77.69
CA VAL A 733 10.61 -35.33 -77.10
C VAL A 733 11.10 -33.94 -76.72
N GLU A 734 10.88 -32.94 -77.56
CA GLU A 734 11.25 -31.55 -77.27
C GLU A 734 10.57 -31.04 -76.00
N GLY A 735 9.24 -31.24 -75.89
CA GLY A 735 8.50 -30.83 -74.70
C GLY A 735 8.84 -31.64 -73.45
N LEU A 736 9.16 -32.93 -73.57
CA LEU A 736 9.62 -33.75 -72.44
C LEU A 736 11.00 -33.28 -71.92
N VAL A 737 11.91 -32.89 -72.83
CA VAL A 737 13.21 -32.32 -72.44
C VAL A 737 13.02 -30.98 -71.75
N GLU A 738 12.16 -30.10 -72.27
CA GLU A 738 11.88 -28.81 -71.62
C GLU A 738 11.29 -29.00 -70.22
N LEU A 739 10.27 -29.86 -70.10
CA LEU A 739 9.59 -30.14 -68.83
C LEU A 739 10.54 -30.73 -67.79
N SER A 740 11.32 -31.75 -68.17
CA SER A 740 12.29 -32.38 -67.26
C SER A 740 13.40 -31.41 -66.85
N THR A 741 13.85 -30.53 -67.75
CA THR A 741 14.83 -29.47 -67.41
C THR A 741 14.28 -28.49 -66.38
N ARG A 742 13.02 -28.07 -66.54
CA ARG A 742 12.35 -27.15 -65.62
C ARG A 742 12.21 -27.76 -64.23
N LEU A 743 11.74 -29.01 -64.15
CA LEU A 743 11.55 -29.73 -62.89
C LEU A 743 12.88 -29.97 -62.15
N LEU A 744 13.96 -30.32 -62.88
CA LEU A 744 15.29 -30.47 -62.29
C LEU A 744 15.80 -29.16 -61.66
N LYS A 745 15.68 -28.03 -62.36
CA LYS A 745 16.07 -26.72 -61.81
C LYS A 745 15.21 -26.29 -60.62
N GLN A 746 13.92 -26.65 -60.61
CA GLN A 746 13.05 -26.39 -59.47
C GLN A 746 13.50 -27.20 -58.24
N CYS A 747 13.90 -28.46 -58.42
CA CYS A 747 14.41 -29.31 -57.33
C CYS A 747 15.72 -28.79 -56.71
N ASP A 748 16.51 -27.98 -57.40
CA ASP A 748 17.69 -27.29 -56.83
C ASP A 748 17.31 -26.27 -55.72
N HIS A 749 16.04 -25.91 -55.58
CA HIS A 749 15.58 -25.01 -54.51
C HIS A 749 15.17 -25.78 -53.23
N ILE A 750 15.17 -27.12 -53.24
CA ILE A 750 14.83 -27.93 -52.07
C ILE A 750 15.96 -27.83 -51.04
N LEU A 751 15.68 -27.29 -49.86
CA LEU A 751 16.63 -27.26 -48.75
C LEU A 751 16.94 -28.70 -48.28
N LEU A 752 18.22 -29.02 -48.11
CA LEU A 752 18.68 -30.35 -47.70
C LEU A 752 19.05 -30.43 -46.22
N LEU A 753 18.99 -31.65 -45.67
CA LEU A 753 19.41 -31.91 -44.28
C LEU A 753 20.88 -31.54 -43.99
N ASP A 754 21.75 -31.57 -45.00
CA ASP A 754 23.18 -31.23 -44.87
C ASP A 754 23.42 -29.71 -44.93
N GLU A 755 22.46 -28.94 -45.44
CA GLU A 755 22.49 -27.47 -45.53
C GLU A 755 22.01 -26.80 -44.23
N VAL A 756 21.43 -27.58 -43.31
CA VAL A 756 20.80 -27.16 -42.06
C VAL A 756 21.60 -27.68 -40.86
N ASP A 757 21.70 -26.88 -39.80
CA ASP A 757 22.40 -27.28 -38.58
C ASP A 757 21.78 -28.53 -37.94
N LYS A 758 22.63 -29.38 -37.37
CA LYS A 758 22.19 -30.52 -36.56
C LYS A 758 21.84 -30.05 -35.16
N GLY A 759 20.62 -30.36 -34.71
CA GLY A 759 20.30 -30.25 -33.29
C GLY A 759 21.20 -31.18 -32.48
N ARG A 760 21.69 -30.71 -31.32
CA ARG A 760 22.35 -31.52 -30.29
C ARG A 760 21.40 -32.62 -29.83
N VAL A 761 21.80 -33.87 -30.01
CA VAL A 761 21.11 -35.03 -29.46
C VAL A 761 22.01 -35.57 -28.36
N GLU A 762 21.50 -35.70 -27.13
CA GLU A 762 22.27 -36.37 -26.08
C GLU A 762 22.47 -37.84 -26.48
N PRO A 763 23.71 -38.35 -26.53
CA PRO A 763 23.95 -39.72 -26.90
C PRO A 763 23.25 -40.64 -25.90
N LYS A 764 22.39 -41.51 -26.41
CA LYS A 764 21.66 -42.46 -25.58
C LYS A 764 22.67 -43.39 -24.92
N LEU A 765 22.88 -43.23 -23.61
CA LEU A 765 23.81 -44.06 -22.86
C LEU A 765 23.30 -45.50 -22.85
N LEU A 766 23.94 -46.36 -23.63
CA LEU A 766 23.61 -47.78 -23.71
C LEU A 766 24.18 -48.50 -22.48
N PRO A 767 23.42 -49.42 -21.84
CA PRO A 767 23.93 -50.26 -20.76
C PRO A 767 25.20 -51.00 -21.20
N THR A 768 26.17 -51.14 -20.29
CA THR A 768 27.49 -51.73 -20.58
C THR A 768 27.41 -53.12 -21.22
N SER A 769 26.39 -53.93 -20.87
CA SER A 769 26.13 -55.24 -21.47
C SER A 769 25.83 -55.17 -22.97
N GLU A 770 25.13 -54.13 -23.41
CA GLU A 770 24.75 -53.91 -24.81
C GLU A 770 25.94 -53.40 -25.63
N LEU A 771 26.79 -52.53 -25.05
CA LEU A 771 28.05 -52.10 -25.67
C LEU A 771 29.01 -53.28 -25.88
N ILE A 772 29.13 -54.18 -24.88
CA ILE A 772 29.93 -55.40 -24.99
C ILE A 772 29.37 -56.34 -26.08
N ARG A 773 28.04 -56.47 -26.17
CA ARG A 773 27.37 -57.27 -27.21
C ARG A 773 27.65 -56.73 -28.62
N ARG A 774 27.52 -55.42 -28.83
CA ARG A 774 27.82 -54.76 -30.11
C ARG A 774 29.29 -54.90 -30.51
N LYS A 775 30.22 -54.73 -29.56
CA LYS A 775 31.66 -54.94 -29.77
C LYS A 775 31.98 -56.38 -30.19
N LYS A 776 31.38 -57.38 -29.54
CA LYS A 776 31.57 -58.80 -29.89
C LYS A 776 30.96 -59.16 -31.25
N ALA A 777 29.88 -58.50 -31.65
CA ALA A 777 29.22 -58.69 -32.94
C ALA A 777 29.86 -57.90 -34.10
N GLY A 778 30.96 -57.18 -33.85
CA GLY A 778 31.61 -56.31 -34.86
C GLY A 778 30.74 -55.14 -35.32
N LYS A 779 29.68 -54.79 -34.57
CA LYS A 779 28.79 -53.66 -34.87
C LYS A 779 29.33 -52.39 -34.20
N SER A 780 29.11 -51.23 -34.83
CA SER A 780 29.49 -49.92 -34.26
C SER A 780 28.96 -49.76 -32.82
N LEU A 781 29.76 -49.11 -31.97
CA LEU A 781 29.42 -48.82 -30.58
C LEU A 781 28.48 -47.61 -30.45
N GLU A 782 28.42 -46.78 -31.47
CA GLU A 782 27.45 -45.72 -31.64
C GLU A 782 26.21 -46.29 -32.36
N GLU A 783 25.01 -45.86 -31.99
CA GLU A 783 23.84 -46.12 -32.83
C GLU A 783 24.11 -45.39 -34.15
N GLU A 784 24.26 -46.14 -35.25
CA GLU A 784 24.32 -45.54 -36.59
C GLU A 784 23.07 -44.66 -36.74
N GLU A 785 23.26 -43.34 -36.67
CA GLU A 785 22.24 -42.37 -37.06
C GLU A 785 21.66 -42.88 -38.37
N THR A 786 20.33 -42.98 -38.43
CA THR A 786 19.53 -43.35 -39.60
C THR A 786 20.30 -43.06 -40.87
N ASN A 787 20.60 -44.12 -41.61
CA ASN A 787 21.46 -44.22 -42.79
C ASN A 787 21.01 -43.25 -43.92
N TYR A 788 21.04 -41.95 -43.64
CA TYR A 788 20.73 -40.87 -44.57
C TYR A 788 21.95 -40.75 -45.46
N LYS A 789 21.82 -41.32 -46.66
CA LYS A 789 22.85 -41.20 -47.68
C LYS A 789 22.81 -39.77 -48.20
N SER A 790 23.65 -38.92 -47.63
CA SER A 790 23.95 -37.58 -48.16
C SER A 790 24.35 -37.70 -49.63
N SER A 791 23.47 -37.26 -50.54
CA SER A 791 23.75 -37.18 -51.97
C SER A 791 23.94 -35.72 -52.41
N CYS A 792 24.73 -34.94 -51.68
CA CYS A 792 25.11 -33.60 -52.14
C CYS A 792 26.29 -33.70 -53.13
N SER A 793 26.02 -34.19 -54.32
CA SER A 793 26.97 -34.16 -55.44
C SER A 793 26.33 -33.45 -56.64
N ILE A 794 27.12 -32.62 -57.32
CA ILE A 794 26.76 -32.08 -58.64
C ILE A 794 26.55 -33.27 -59.57
N ALA A 795 25.36 -33.40 -60.15
CA ALA A 795 25.05 -34.46 -61.10
C ALA A 795 24.85 -33.87 -62.50
N SER A 796 25.40 -34.59 -63.49
CA SER A 796 25.16 -34.33 -64.90
C SER A 796 24.26 -35.42 -65.44
N TRP A 797 23.05 -35.04 -65.86
CA TRP A 797 22.01 -35.96 -66.32
C TRP A 797 22.08 -36.09 -67.84
N ILE A 798 22.22 -37.33 -68.33
CA ILE A 798 22.30 -37.65 -69.76
C ILE A 798 20.98 -37.25 -70.45
N GLY A 799 21.11 -36.66 -71.65
CA GLY A 799 19.98 -36.25 -72.47
C GLY A 799 19.21 -37.39 -73.13
N LEU A 800 18.03 -37.08 -73.68
CA LEU A 800 17.17 -38.05 -74.35
C LEU A 800 17.53 -38.20 -75.84
N PRO A 801 17.34 -39.39 -76.44
CA PRO A 801 17.52 -39.56 -77.88
C PRO A 801 16.43 -38.84 -78.69
N MET A 802 16.84 -37.97 -79.61
CA MET A 802 15.97 -37.13 -80.44
C MET A 802 15.54 -37.80 -81.75
N ASN A 803 16.36 -38.71 -82.28
CA ASN A 803 16.20 -39.27 -83.61
C ASN A 803 15.63 -40.71 -83.65
N GLN A 804 15.06 -41.21 -82.54
CA GLN A 804 14.49 -42.57 -82.50
C GLN A 804 13.06 -42.69 -83.03
N PHE A 805 12.34 -41.57 -83.19
CA PHE A 805 10.98 -41.52 -83.71
C PHE A 805 11.02 -41.39 -85.24
N CYS A 806 11.41 -42.46 -85.93
CA CYS A 806 11.56 -42.51 -87.39
C CYS A 806 10.87 -43.74 -87.99
N LEU A 807 10.63 -43.72 -89.30
CA LEU A 807 9.92 -44.79 -90.03
C LEU A 807 10.84 -45.94 -90.46
N GLU A 808 12.13 -45.64 -90.70
CA GLU A 808 13.14 -46.62 -91.09
C GLU A 808 13.91 -47.12 -89.86
N GLY A 809 14.41 -48.36 -89.91
CA GLY A 809 14.97 -49.09 -88.76
C GLY A 809 16.00 -48.33 -87.91
N LEU A 810 16.26 -48.83 -86.69
CA LEU A 810 17.07 -48.16 -85.65
C LEU A 810 18.24 -47.34 -86.21
N PRO A 811 18.31 -46.03 -85.94
CA PRO A 811 19.36 -45.18 -86.48
C PRO A 811 20.74 -45.63 -86.02
N SER A 812 21.73 -45.61 -86.93
CA SER A 812 23.10 -46.07 -86.69
C SER A 812 23.83 -45.31 -85.57
N ARG A 813 23.38 -44.08 -85.27
CA ARG A 813 23.90 -43.24 -84.18
C ARG A 813 22.75 -42.45 -83.54
N LEU A 814 22.70 -42.45 -82.21
CA LEU A 814 21.73 -41.67 -81.45
C LEU A 814 22.19 -40.21 -81.32
N GLU A 815 21.30 -39.28 -81.67
CA GLU A 815 21.46 -37.87 -81.38
C GLU A 815 20.79 -37.58 -80.03
N LEU A 816 21.58 -37.16 -79.03
CA LEU A 816 21.09 -36.91 -77.68
C LEU A 816 20.82 -35.41 -77.47
N SER A 817 19.81 -35.11 -76.68
CA SER A 817 19.60 -33.76 -76.16
C SER A 817 20.79 -33.30 -75.29
N PRO A 818 20.97 -31.99 -75.08
CA PRO A 818 21.97 -31.49 -74.15
C PRO A 818 21.82 -32.13 -72.76
N SER A 819 22.94 -32.44 -72.11
CA SER A 819 22.93 -32.89 -70.72
C SER A 819 22.63 -31.72 -69.78
N ILE A 820 21.95 -32.01 -68.66
CA ILE A 820 21.52 -31.01 -67.68
C ILE A 820 22.34 -31.20 -66.42
N THR A 821 22.99 -30.14 -65.95
CA THR A 821 23.73 -30.13 -64.69
C THR A 821 22.90 -29.48 -63.60
N THR A 822 22.76 -30.15 -62.45
CA THR A 822 22.07 -29.61 -61.26
C THR A 822 23.06 -29.31 -60.15
N ASN A 823 22.75 -28.30 -59.33
CA ASN A 823 23.63 -27.86 -58.25
C ASN A 823 23.69 -28.90 -57.12
N LYS A 824 22.59 -29.65 -56.92
CA LYS A 824 22.51 -30.76 -55.97
C LYS A 824 21.76 -31.96 -56.56
N THR A 825 21.83 -33.07 -55.84
CA THR A 825 21.12 -34.31 -56.18
C THR A 825 20.24 -34.71 -55.01
N THR A 826 18.92 -34.73 -55.24
CA THR A 826 17.94 -35.13 -54.22
C THR A 826 17.14 -36.34 -54.70
N SER A 827 16.34 -36.94 -53.80
CA SER A 827 15.39 -37.99 -54.18
C SER A 827 14.43 -37.51 -55.29
N ALA A 828 14.01 -36.25 -55.24
CA ALA A 828 13.17 -35.62 -56.26
C ALA A 828 13.85 -35.51 -57.63
N HIS A 829 15.13 -35.13 -57.70
CA HIS A 829 15.89 -35.15 -58.96
C HIS A 829 15.92 -36.55 -59.58
N SER A 830 16.19 -37.57 -58.76
CA SER A 830 16.18 -38.96 -59.20
C SER A 830 14.80 -39.40 -59.70
N ALA A 831 13.73 -38.92 -59.06
CA ALA A 831 12.36 -39.19 -59.48
C ALA A 831 11.99 -38.53 -60.81
N VAL A 832 12.47 -37.30 -61.07
CA VAL A 832 12.31 -36.62 -62.38
C VAL A 832 12.92 -37.48 -63.49
N ILE A 833 14.15 -37.94 -63.32
CA ILE A 833 14.86 -38.73 -64.35
C ILE A 833 14.20 -40.09 -64.58
N LYS A 834 13.86 -40.81 -63.50
CA LYS A 834 13.13 -42.09 -63.61
C LYS A 834 11.80 -41.92 -64.35
N SER A 835 11.04 -40.87 -64.03
CA SER A 835 9.74 -40.61 -64.63
C SER A 835 9.87 -40.16 -66.09
N ARG A 836 10.90 -39.34 -66.41
CA ARG A 836 11.26 -38.92 -67.76
C ARG A 836 11.57 -40.12 -68.65
N ASP A 837 12.45 -41.00 -68.19
CA ASP A 837 12.87 -42.16 -68.97
C ASP A 837 11.72 -43.15 -69.17
N LEU A 838 10.87 -43.33 -68.16
CA LEU A 838 9.65 -44.14 -68.26
C LEU A 838 8.65 -43.54 -69.27
N ALA A 839 8.43 -42.22 -69.25
CA ALA A 839 7.54 -41.54 -70.18
C ALA A 839 8.02 -41.66 -71.63
N TYR A 840 9.33 -41.51 -71.85
CA TYR A 840 9.94 -41.72 -73.17
C TYR A 840 9.66 -43.12 -73.71
N GLN A 841 9.87 -44.16 -72.90
CA GLN A 841 9.58 -45.55 -73.29
C GLN A 841 8.09 -45.81 -73.52
N THR A 842 7.22 -45.20 -72.70
CA THR A 842 5.77 -45.32 -72.83
C THR A 842 5.27 -44.75 -74.15
N TYR A 843 5.70 -43.53 -74.49
CA TYR A 843 5.34 -42.90 -75.76
C TYR A 843 5.93 -43.66 -76.95
N LYS A 844 7.18 -44.12 -76.85
CA LYS A 844 7.82 -44.95 -77.88
C LYS A 844 7.01 -46.20 -78.22
N THR A 845 6.57 -46.93 -77.20
CA THR A 845 5.72 -48.11 -77.40
C THR A 845 4.41 -47.76 -78.11
N SER A 846 3.80 -46.61 -77.78
CA SER A 846 2.59 -46.13 -78.46
C SER A 846 2.84 -45.71 -79.91
N PHE A 847 3.98 -45.08 -80.19
CA PHE A 847 4.40 -44.68 -81.53
C PHE A 847 4.63 -45.91 -82.42
N ASP A 848 5.40 -46.89 -81.95
CA ASP A 848 5.69 -48.12 -82.70
C ASP A 848 4.40 -48.87 -83.05
N LYS A 849 3.46 -48.94 -82.10
CA LYS A 849 2.14 -49.52 -82.33
C LYS A 849 1.34 -48.76 -83.40
N MET A 850 1.33 -47.43 -83.34
CA MET A 850 0.63 -46.59 -84.32
C MET A 850 1.22 -46.76 -85.74
N VAL A 851 2.54 -46.79 -85.88
CA VAL A 851 3.21 -47.00 -87.18
C VAL A 851 2.87 -48.38 -87.75
N GLN A 852 2.86 -49.43 -86.91
CA GLN A 852 2.44 -50.78 -87.32
C GLN A 852 0.98 -50.84 -87.75
N GLU A 853 0.08 -50.15 -87.05
CA GLU A 853 -1.35 -50.06 -87.40
C GLU A 853 -1.55 -49.35 -88.76
N ILE A 854 -0.81 -48.28 -89.02
CA ILE A 854 -0.83 -47.55 -90.30
C ILE A 854 -0.40 -48.48 -91.46
N GLU A 855 0.71 -49.20 -91.29
CA GLU A 855 1.23 -50.10 -92.33
C GLU A 855 0.33 -51.31 -92.58
N SER A 856 -0.22 -51.91 -91.52
CA SER A 856 -1.23 -52.97 -91.64
C SER A 856 -2.46 -52.50 -92.40
N THR A 857 -2.93 -51.27 -92.13
CA THR A 857 -4.11 -50.69 -92.78
C THR A 857 -3.84 -50.44 -94.28
N LYS A 858 -2.69 -49.88 -94.64
CA LYS A 858 -2.25 -49.71 -96.03
C LYS A 858 -2.27 -51.03 -96.79
N ASN A 859 -1.63 -52.06 -96.24
CA ASN A 859 -1.53 -53.37 -96.88
C ASN A 859 -2.91 -54.01 -97.08
N SER A 860 -3.81 -53.89 -96.10
CA SER A 860 -5.19 -54.39 -96.21
C SER A 860 -5.99 -53.67 -97.32
N LEU A 861 -5.88 -52.35 -97.41
CA LEU A 861 -6.58 -51.56 -98.44
C LEU A 861 -6.06 -51.87 -99.86
N LEU A 862 -4.74 -51.92 -100.04
CA LEU A 862 -4.14 -52.25 -101.34
C LEU A 862 -4.44 -53.69 -101.78
N LEU A 863 -4.47 -54.64 -100.84
CA LEU A 863 -4.88 -56.02 -101.12
C LEU A 863 -6.34 -56.08 -101.60
N THR A 864 -7.24 -55.37 -100.91
CA THR A 864 -8.66 -55.30 -101.27
C THR A 864 -8.85 -54.74 -102.68
N GLU A 865 -8.11 -53.69 -103.03
CA GLU A 865 -8.16 -53.10 -104.36
C GLU A 865 -7.54 -54.01 -105.43
N THR A 866 -6.46 -54.73 -105.11
CA THR A 866 -5.85 -55.71 -106.04
C THR A 866 -6.83 -56.83 -106.38
N LEU A 867 -7.52 -57.37 -105.36
CA LEU A 867 -8.56 -58.39 -105.54
C LEU A 867 -9.74 -57.87 -106.37
N TRP A 868 -10.13 -56.61 -106.14
CA TRP A 868 -11.16 -55.96 -106.95
C TRP A 868 -10.73 -55.84 -108.42
N SER A 869 -9.52 -55.35 -108.71
CA SER A 869 -9.02 -55.19 -110.07
C SER A 869 -8.97 -56.53 -110.83
N GLN A 870 -8.61 -57.63 -110.16
CA GLN A 870 -8.66 -58.98 -110.73
C GLN A 870 -10.10 -59.42 -111.05
N SER A 871 -11.04 -59.15 -110.14
CA SER A 871 -12.47 -59.44 -110.32
C SER A 871 -13.10 -58.61 -111.45
N TRP A 872 -12.74 -57.33 -111.54
CA TRP A 872 -13.16 -56.42 -112.61
C TRP A 872 -12.68 -56.91 -113.97
N ASN A 873 -11.38 -57.20 -114.12
CA ASN A 873 -10.80 -57.70 -115.37
C ASN A 873 -11.48 -59.01 -115.81
N SER A 874 -11.72 -59.92 -114.86
CA SER A 874 -12.46 -61.16 -115.14
C SER A 874 -13.89 -60.90 -115.62
N SER A 875 -14.55 -59.85 -115.11
CA SER A 875 -15.91 -59.45 -115.51
C SER A 875 -15.92 -58.80 -116.90
N VAL A 876 -14.94 -57.95 -117.20
CA VAL A 876 -14.75 -57.34 -118.53
C VAL A 876 -14.48 -58.41 -119.59
N GLU A 877 -13.59 -59.37 -119.32
CA GLU A 877 -13.30 -60.47 -120.26
C GLU A 877 -14.53 -61.34 -120.52
N LYS A 878 -15.34 -61.61 -119.49
CA LYS A 878 -16.64 -62.29 -119.68
C LYS A 878 -17.58 -61.49 -120.57
N VAL A 879 -17.70 -60.17 -120.40
CA VAL A 879 -18.56 -59.31 -121.24
C VAL A 879 -18.07 -59.27 -122.69
N LYS A 880 -16.76 -59.18 -122.93
CA LYS A 880 -16.17 -59.27 -124.29
C LYS A 880 -16.46 -60.63 -124.94
N GLY A 881 -16.43 -61.72 -124.18
CA GLY A 881 -16.69 -63.06 -124.68
C GLY A 881 -18.15 -63.33 -125.08
N LEU A 882 -19.12 -62.51 -124.67
CA LEU A 882 -20.55 -62.72 -124.99
C LEU A 882 -20.91 -62.47 -126.47
N TYR A 883 -20.11 -61.69 -127.20
CA TYR A 883 -20.38 -61.30 -128.60
C TYR A 883 -19.28 -61.71 -129.57
N GLN A 884 -18.27 -62.45 -129.07
CA GLN A 884 -17.33 -63.17 -129.91
C GLN A 884 -18.00 -64.46 -130.39
N THR A 885 -18.89 -64.37 -131.36
CA THR A 885 -19.29 -65.55 -132.14
C THR A 885 -18.15 -65.91 -133.07
N GLU A 886 -17.67 -67.15 -132.98
CA GLU A 886 -16.66 -67.75 -133.84
C GLU A 886 -16.95 -67.44 -135.32
N SER A 887 -16.08 -66.62 -135.91
CA SER A 887 -15.78 -66.55 -137.34
C SER A 887 -14.44 -65.85 -137.53
#